data_AF-A0A6J1C8N7-F1
#
_entry.id   AF-A0A6J1C8N7-F1
#
_cell.length_a   1.000
_cell.length_b   1.000
_cell.length_c   1.000
_cell.angle_alpha   90.00
_cell.angle_beta   90.00
_cell.angle_gamma   90.00
#
_symmetry.space_group_name_H-M   'P 1'
#
loop_
_entity.id
_entity.type
_entity.pdbx_description
1 polymer ?
#
loop_
_entity_poly.entity_id
_entity_poly.type
_entity_poly.pdbx_seq_one_letter_code
_entity_poly.pdbx_strand_id
1 'polypeptide(L)'
;MAKRTFDLLGHVRPAHELDLDALLRYCSANVPAFPPSPSNFTVSQFGHGQSNPTYLIEVSSGGSPKRYVLRKKPPGMLLESAHAVEREFQVLRALGVNTQVPVPKVFCLCSDHSIIGTPFYVMEYLDGRIFIDPKLSGVAPETRRAIYLEAAKALASLHSVDVNSIGLGKYGRPENYCKRQIERWAKQYVSSTSEGKVDGNPKMFALIDWLRLHIPTEDSSGVTAGLVHGDFRIDNLIFHPTEDRVIGILDWELSTVGNQMCDVAYMCLAYILDFQSDHPNLGQGFDYCGTPEGVPSLPEYLAHYCSIAGRPWPFSAWKFYVALSIFRAAAIFAGIYSRWIMGNASGGESAQVSGEKANAFIDCAWAFIEQKSVLPENPPFDSIVRVDPQHARKENEEWCVLKNGGNFVPSEKVMELRKRLSKFMKDHIYPMENEFYKLALSSSRWTIHPEEEKLKEMAKKEGLWNLWIPFDSAGRARKLLFDGSSHIPSAGADNLLLGAGLSNLEYGYLCEIMGRSIWAPQVFNCGAPDTGNMEVLLRYGNKQQLHEWLIPLLEGKIRSGFAMTEPQVASSDATNIECSIKREGDTFVINGKKWWTSGALDPRCRILIVMGKTDINAAMHKQQSMILVDIQTPGVIIKRPLTVFGFDDAPHGHAEIIFDNVRVPATNIILGEGRGFEIAQGRLGPGRLHHCMRLIGAAERGMQMAVERALSRRVFGKLIAEQGSFLSDIAKCRVELEKTRLLVLEAADQLDRLGNKKARGTIAMAKVAAPNMALQVLDMAMQVHGAGGLSSDTVLSHLWATARTLRIADGPDEVHLGTIAKLELRRAKL
;
A
#
# COMPACT_ATOMS: atom_id res chain seq x y z
N MET A 1 32.86 1.53 18.25
CA MET A 1 33.15 0.16 17.74
C MET A 1 32.14 -0.81 18.34
N ALA A 2 31.56 -1.71 17.53
CA ALA A 2 30.66 -2.74 18.04
C ALA A 2 31.41 -3.64 19.04
N LYS A 3 30.79 -3.92 20.18
CA LYS A 3 31.24 -4.99 21.06
C LYS A 3 30.44 -6.25 20.74
N ARG A 4 31.08 -7.41 20.72
CA ARG A 4 30.32 -8.66 20.77
C ARG A 4 29.64 -8.76 22.12
N THR A 5 28.51 -9.43 22.19
CA THR A 5 27.80 -9.64 23.46
C THR A 5 28.72 -10.25 24.52
N PHE A 6 29.66 -11.10 24.12
CA PHE A 6 30.67 -11.69 25.00
C PHE A 6 31.70 -10.69 25.56
N ASP A 7 32.01 -9.61 24.83
CA ASP A 7 33.01 -8.60 25.23
C ASP A 7 32.49 -7.64 26.32
N LEU A 8 31.23 -7.80 26.74
CA LEU A 8 30.59 -7.01 27.80
C LEU A 8 30.70 -7.67 29.18
N LEU A 9 31.35 -8.84 29.28
CA LEU A 9 31.53 -9.55 30.54
C LEU A 9 32.56 -8.87 31.44
N GLY A 10 32.25 -8.85 32.73
CA GLY A 10 33.14 -8.42 33.80
C GLY A 10 33.09 -9.37 34.99
N HIS A 11 33.86 -9.05 36.03
CA HIS A 11 33.84 -9.82 37.27
C HIS A 11 32.50 -9.63 38.03
N VAL A 12 32.01 -10.71 38.63
CA VAL A 12 30.82 -10.66 39.50
C VAL A 12 31.14 -9.78 40.70
N ARG A 13 30.31 -8.76 40.97
CA ARG A 13 30.48 -7.90 42.15
C ARG A 13 30.19 -8.73 43.42
N PRO A 14 30.94 -8.54 44.54
CA PRO A 14 30.74 -9.33 45.76
C PRO A 14 29.31 -9.30 46.32
N ALA A 15 28.62 -8.16 46.20
CA ALA A 15 27.23 -8.01 46.63
C ALA A 15 26.21 -8.81 45.77
N HIS A 16 26.66 -9.41 44.67
CA HIS A 16 25.86 -10.01 43.60
C HIS A 16 26.22 -11.49 43.37
N GLU A 17 26.94 -12.13 44.29
CA GLU A 17 27.26 -13.56 44.25
C GLU A 17 26.00 -14.44 44.28
N LEU A 18 26.09 -15.60 43.62
CA LEU A 18 24.98 -16.54 43.45
C LEU A 18 25.37 -17.91 44.03
N ASP A 19 24.40 -18.62 44.61
CA ASP A 19 24.54 -20.05 44.90
C ASP A 19 24.54 -20.84 43.58
N LEU A 20 25.75 -21.19 43.12
CA LEU A 20 25.95 -21.83 41.83
C LEU A 20 25.41 -23.27 41.79
N ASP A 21 25.44 -23.98 42.92
CA ASP A 21 24.95 -25.36 43.00
C ASP A 21 23.42 -25.41 42.95
N ALA A 22 22.75 -24.51 43.67
CA ALA A 22 21.30 -24.37 43.62
C ALA A 22 20.83 -23.93 42.22
N LEU A 23 21.53 -22.98 41.60
CA LEU A 23 21.24 -22.52 40.25
C LEU A 23 21.41 -23.63 39.21
N LEU A 24 22.49 -24.41 39.29
CA LEU A 24 22.76 -25.52 38.37
C LEU A 24 21.65 -26.58 38.45
N ARG A 25 21.24 -26.97 39.67
CA ARG A 25 20.13 -27.91 39.89
C ARG A 25 18.82 -27.38 39.28
N TYR A 26 18.51 -26.12 39.52
CA TYR A 26 17.30 -25.50 39.00
C TYR A 26 17.27 -25.46 37.47
N CYS A 27 18.37 -25.00 36.83
CA CYS A 27 18.47 -24.91 35.38
C CYS A 27 18.39 -26.30 34.72
N SER A 28 19.04 -27.31 35.29
CA SER A 28 19.00 -28.68 34.77
C SER A 28 17.59 -29.27 34.76
N ALA A 29 16.74 -28.88 35.72
CA ALA A 29 15.36 -29.35 35.81
C ALA A 29 14.38 -28.54 34.92
N ASN A 30 14.63 -27.24 34.73
CA ASN A 30 13.62 -26.31 34.19
C ASN A 30 13.96 -25.67 32.83
N VAL A 31 15.22 -25.72 32.38
CA VAL A 31 15.63 -25.14 31.09
C VAL A 31 15.70 -26.24 30.03
N PRO A 32 14.90 -26.15 28.94
CA PRO A 32 14.92 -27.15 27.88
C PRO A 32 16.31 -27.31 27.24
N ALA A 33 16.73 -28.57 27.05
CA ALA A 33 18.03 -28.94 26.48
C ALA A 33 19.27 -28.47 27.28
N PHE A 34 19.09 -28.12 28.55
CA PHE A 34 20.18 -27.88 29.49
C PHE A 34 20.86 -29.21 29.87
N PRO A 35 22.20 -29.30 29.87
CA PRO A 35 22.90 -30.54 30.19
C PRO A 35 22.66 -30.98 31.65
N PRO A 36 22.21 -32.23 31.92
CA PRO A 36 21.89 -32.68 33.27
C PRO A 36 23.13 -32.91 34.16
N SER A 37 24.31 -33.09 33.56
CA SER A 37 25.58 -33.23 34.27
C SER A 37 26.71 -32.62 33.43
N PRO A 38 26.91 -31.29 33.52
CA PRO A 38 27.94 -30.62 32.74
C PRO A 38 29.35 -30.84 33.30
N SER A 39 30.32 -30.98 32.39
CA SER A 39 31.75 -31.02 32.73
C SER A 39 32.29 -29.66 33.18
N ASN A 40 31.65 -28.57 32.78
CA ASN A 40 31.98 -27.21 33.22
C ASN A 40 30.70 -26.36 33.32
N PHE A 41 30.60 -25.55 34.38
CA PHE A 41 29.51 -24.59 34.62
C PHE A 41 30.11 -23.29 35.14
N THR A 42 30.06 -22.24 34.32
CA THR A 42 30.62 -20.92 34.68
C THR A 42 29.57 -19.84 34.57
N VAL A 43 29.62 -18.88 35.50
CA VAL A 43 28.73 -17.73 35.52
C VAL A 43 29.55 -16.44 35.55
N SER A 44 29.28 -15.55 34.61
CA SER A 44 29.97 -14.26 34.44
C SER A 44 28.95 -13.13 34.41
N GLN A 45 29.24 -11.97 35.01
CA GLN A 45 28.28 -10.85 35.04
C GLN A 45 28.49 -9.93 33.82
N PHE A 46 27.41 -9.45 33.21
CA PHE A 46 27.52 -8.38 32.23
C PHE A 46 27.78 -7.04 32.93
N GLY A 47 28.78 -6.28 32.47
CA GLY A 47 29.17 -4.98 33.03
C GLY A 47 28.31 -3.80 32.56
N HIS A 48 27.44 -4.02 31.57
CA HIS A 48 26.59 -3.01 30.93
C HIS A 48 25.09 -3.28 31.24
N GLY A 49 24.31 -2.25 31.54
CA GLY A 49 22.92 -2.35 32.05
C GLY A 49 22.85 -2.34 33.58
N GLN A 50 22.59 -1.17 34.18
CA GLN A 50 22.76 -0.93 35.63
C GLN A 50 21.52 -1.25 36.50
N SER A 51 20.39 -1.63 35.92
CA SER A 51 19.13 -1.77 36.66
C SER A 51 18.92 -3.17 37.26
N ASN A 52 18.73 -4.19 36.42
CA ASN A 52 18.58 -5.59 36.85
C ASN A 52 19.86 -6.39 36.57
N PRO A 53 20.51 -6.99 37.60
CA PRO A 53 21.70 -7.80 37.41
C PRO A 53 21.49 -8.91 36.38
N THR A 54 22.37 -8.94 35.38
CA THR A 54 22.30 -9.87 34.24
C THR A 54 23.62 -10.66 34.14
N TYR A 55 23.52 -11.97 33.93
CA TYR A 55 24.64 -12.92 33.97
C TYR A 55 24.62 -13.82 32.74
N LEU A 56 25.80 -14.14 32.22
CA LEU A 56 26.01 -15.23 31.26
C LEU A 56 26.24 -16.52 32.03
N ILE A 57 25.52 -17.57 31.63
CA ILE A 57 25.75 -18.95 32.06
C ILE A 57 26.36 -19.69 30.87
N GLU A 58 27.56 -20.26 31.03
CA GLU A 58 28.18 -21.17 30.06
C GLU A 58 28.26 -22.59 30.61
N VAL A 59 27.85 -23.55 29.79
CA VAL A 59 27.73 -24.95 30.18
C VAL A 59 28.30 -25.86 29.09
N SER A 60 29.18 -26.79 29.44
CA SER A 60 29.74 -27.76 28.47
C SER A 60 29.59 -29.21 28.94
N SER A 61 29.31 -30.11 27.99
CA SER A 61 29.35 -31.57 28.16
C SER A 61 29.98 -32.19 26.91
N GLY A 62 31.32 -32.22 26.84
CA GLY A 62 32.06 -32.89 25.76
C GLY A 62 31.94 -32.30 24.34
N GLY A 63 31.43 -31.07 24.18
CA GLY A 63 31.24 -30.37 22.91
C GLY A 63 31.35 -28.84 23.05
N SER A 64 30.85 -28.08 22.07
CA SER A 64 30.82 -26.61 22.14
C SER A 64 29.99 -26.11 23.34
N PRO A 65 30.43 -25.06 24.05
CA PRO A 65 29.72 -24.55 25.22
C PRO A 65 28.35 -23.99 24.81
N LYS A 66 27.30 -24.40 25.52
CA LYS A 66 25.96 -23.78 25.42
C LYS A 66 25.90 -22.56 26.33
N ARG A 67 25.21 -21.51 25.86
CA ARG A 67 25.13 -20.22 26.53
C ARG A 67 23.69 -19.83 26.83
N TYR A 68 23.48 -19.30 28.02
CA TYR A 68 22.18 -18.79 28.48
C TYR A 68 22.38 -17.48 29.22
N VAL A 69 21.33 -16.67 29.32
CA VAL A 69 21.36 -15.43 30.10
C VAL A 69 20.40 -15.53 31.27
N LEU A 70 20.88 -15.22 32.46
CA LEU A 70 20.07 -15.09 33.66
C LEU A 70 19.90 -13.61 34.02
N ARG A 71 18.67 -13.18 34.25
CA ARG A 71 18.36 -11.83 34.72
C ARG A 71 17.54 -11.92 36.00
N LYS A 72 18.00 -11.20 37.04
CA LYS A 72 17.42 -11.28 38.39
C LYS A 72 17.14 -9.90 38.96
N LYS A 73 16.33 -9.86 40.02
CA LYS A 73 16.12 -8.65 40.81
C LYS A 73 17.39 -8.22 41.57
N PRO A 74 17.66 -6.91 41.71
CA PRO A 74 18.74 -6.44 42.57
C PRO A 74 18.46 -6.78 44.05
N PRO A 75 19.50 -6.97 44.87
CA PRO A 75 19.34 -7.22 46.30
C PRO A 75 18.87 -5.96 47.05
N GLY A 76 18.16 -6.13 48.18
CA GLY A 76 17.75 -5.04 49.08
C GLY A 76 16.25 -4.69 49.06
N MET A 77 15.87 -3.68 49.87
CA MET A 77 14.50 -3.15 49.86
C MET A 77 14.27 -2.27 48.63
N LEU A 78 13.40 -2.72 47.73
CA LEU A 78 13.08 -2.04 46.47
C LEU A 78 11.75 -1.29 46.58
N LEU A 79 11.61 -0.22 45.78
CA LEU A 79 10.35 0.49 45.61
C LEU A 79 9.30 -0.44 44.98
N GLU A 80 8.05 -0.33 45.44
CA GLU A 80 6.94 -1.10 44.90
C GLU A 80 6.83 -0.91 43.38
N SER A 81 6.71 -2.01 42.62
CA SER A 81 6.69 -2.08 41.13
C SER A 81 7.98 -1.74 40.38
N ALA A 82 9.09 -1.41 41.06
CA ALA A 82 10.41 -1.30 40.43
C ALA A 82 11.04 -2.69 40.22
N HIS A 83 11.89 -2.85 39.19
CA HIS A 83 12.65 -4.08 38.95
C HIS A 83 11.80 -5.36 38.82
N ALA A 84 10.58 -5.27 38.26
CA ALA A 84 9.67 -6.42 38.14
C ALA A 84 10.08 -7.41 37.04
N VAL A 85 11.09 -8.26 37.30
CA VAL A 85 11.59 -9.25 36.32
C VAL A 85 10.52 -10.25 35.85
N GLU A 86 9.49 -10.52 36.65
CA GLU A 86 8.35 -11.35 36.26
C GLU A 86 7.56 -10.71 35.11
N ARG A 87 7.45 -9.38 35.14
CA ARG A 87 6.76 -8.58 34.13
C ARG A 87 7.57 -8.52 32.83
N GLU A 88 8.89 -8.41 32.92
CA GLU A 88 9.80 -8.58 31.77
C GLU A 88 9.65 -9.97 31.13
N PHE A 89 9.64 -11.03 31.94
CA PHE A 89 9.42 -12.40 31.44
C PHE A 89 8.07 -12.55 30.73
N GLN A 90 7.01 -11.94 31.27
CA GLN A 90 5.67 -11.98 30.67
C GLN A 90 5.66 -11.37 29.26
N VAL A 91 6.21 -10.16 29.08
CA VAL A 91 6.23 -9.49 27.77
C VAL A 91 7.14 -10.21 26.77
N LEU A 92 8.34 -10.63 27.20
CA LEU A 92 9.27 -11.39 26.36
C LEU A 92 8.65 -12.71 25.88
N ARG A 93 7.98 -13.45 26.77
CA ARG A 93 7.27 -14.69 26.41
C ARG A 93 6.12 -14.42 25.43
N ALA A 94 5.31 -13.40 25.69
CA ALA A 94 4.17 -13.08 24.85
C ALA A 94 4.61 -12.68 23.43
N LEU A 95 5.67 -11.88 23.31
CA LEU A 95 6.25 -11.50 22.03
C LEU A 95 6.90 -12.70 21.32
N GLY A 96 7.82 -13.40 21.98
CA GLY A 96 8.59 -14.48 21.35
C GLY A 96 7.75 -15.71 20.95
N VAL A 97 6.57 -15.91 21.54
CA VAL A 97 5.67 -17.01 21.17
C VAL A 97 4.68 -16.63 20.07
N ASN A 98 4.20 -15.38 20.06
CA ASN A 98 3.04 -15.00 19.24
C ASN A 98 3.37 -14.01 18.11
N THR A 99 4.59 -13.47 18.06
CA THR A 99 4.96 -12.44 17.08
C THR A 99 6.34 -12.70 16.47
N GLN A 100 6.70 -11.88 15.48
CA GLN A 100 8.04 -11.86 14.88
C GLN A 100 8.91 -10.71 15.40
N VAL A 101 8.50 -10.07 16.51
CA VAL A 101 9.30 -9.01 17.14
C VAL A 101 10.61 -9.65 17.64
N PRO A 102 11.78 -9.10 17.30
CA PRO A 102 13.06 -9.71 17.67
C PRO A 102 13.28 -9.58 19.18
N VAL A 103 13.01 -10.66 19.92
CA VAL A 103 13.25 -10.76 21.36
C VAL A 103 13.95 -12.09 21.68
N PRO A 104 14.81 -12.14 22.72
CA PRO A 104 15.41 -13.40 23.14
C PRO A 104 14.32 -14.36 23.65
N LYS A 105 14.44 -15.63 23.29
CA LYS A 105 13.53 -16.65 23.81
C LYS A 105 13.71 -16.81 25.32
N VAL A 106 12.64 -16.66 26.08
CA VAL A 106 12.65 -16.96 27.53
C VAL A 106 12.31 -18.42 27.79
N PHE A 107 13.04 -19.06 28.72
CA PHE A 107 12.90 -20.49 29.01
C PHE A 107 12.09 -20.75 30.27
N CYS A 108 12.45 -20.12 31.39
CA CYS A 108 11.78 -20.32 32.67
C CYS A 108 11.85 -19.08 33.57
N LEU A 109 10.87 -18.94 34.46
CA LEU A 109 10.82 -17.93 35.52
C LEU A 109 10.84 -18.66 36.88
N CYS A 110 11.72 -18.23 37.78
CA CYS A 110 11.79 -18.69 39.16
C CYS A 110 11.34 -17.57 40.11
N SER A 111 10.28 -17.83 40.88
CA SER A 111 9.81 -16.92 41.93
C SER A 111 10.23 -17.38 43.34
N ASP A 112 10.84 -18.55 43.46
CA ASP A 112 11.32 -19.11 44.72
C ASP A 112 12.62 -18.42 45.15
N HIS A 113 12.56 -17.70 46.27
CA HIS A 113 13.69 -16.96 46.82
C HIS A 113 14.74 -17.88 47.44
N SER A 114 14.40 -19.13 47.75
CA SER A 114 15.35 -20.09 48.35
C SER A 114 16.44 -20.56 47.37
N ILE A 115 16.28 -20.34 46.06
CA ILE A 115 17.21 -20.83 45.04
C ILE A 115 18.47 -19.96 44.93
N ILE A 116 18.32 -18.65 44.70
CA ILE A 116 19.46 -17.70 44.63
C ILE A 116 19.19 -16.39 45.38
N GLY A 117 18.29 -16.42 46.37
CA GLY A 117 17.93 -15.28 47.21
C GLY A 117 16.95 -14.28 46.60
N THR A 118 16.59 -14.41 45.32
CA THR A 118 15.74 -13.44 44.62
C THR A 118 15.10 -14.02 43.35
N PRO A 119 13.93 -13.53 42.89
CA PRO A 119 13.33 -13.95 41.62
C PRO A 119 14.22 -13.67 40.41
N PHE A 120 14.21 -14.60 39.46
CA PHE A 120 15.00 -14.52 38.23
C PHE A 120 14.33 -15.27 37.08
N TYR A 121 14.72 -14.93 35.85
CA TYR A 121 14.39 -15.74 34.68
C TYR A 121 15.63 -16.06 33.85
N VAL A 122 15.54 -17.14 33.08
CA VAL A 122 16.58 -17.59 32.15
C VAL A 122 16.07 -17.44 30.72
N MET A 123 16.90 -16.88 29.86
CA MET A 123 16.61 -16.64 28.45
C MET A 123 17.78 -17.04 27.55
N GLU A 124 17.52 -17.02 26.26
CA GLU A 124 18.47 -17.27 25.19
C GLU A 124 19.61 -16.25 25.21
N TYR A 125 20.83 -16.76 25.05
CA TYR A 125 21.97 -15.92 24.71
C TYR A 125 21.98 -15.67 23.21
N LEU A 126 21.82 -14.41 22.82
CA LEU A 126 21.95 -13.98 21.43
C LEU A 126 23.41 -13.60 21.16
N ASP A 127 24.07 -14.36 20.29
CA ASP A 127 25.40 -14.01 19.79
C ASP A 127 25.26 -12.92 18.73
N GLY A 128 25.76 -11.72 19.01
CA GLY A 128 25.51 -10.55 18.18
C GLY A 128 26.41 -9.37 18.50
N ARG A 129 26.15 -8.26 17.80
CA ARG A 129 26.86 -6.97 17.93
C ARG A 129 25.98 -5.98 18.70
N ILE A 130 26.56 -5.30 19.68
CA ILE A 130 25.92 -4.17 20.37
C ILE A 130 26.74 -2.90 20.11
N PHE A 131 26.05 -1.81 19.81
CA PHE A 131 26.64 -0.50 19.58
C PHE A 131 26.30 0.43 20.74
N ILE A 132 27.27 0.63 21.65
CA ILE A 132 27.10 1.49 22.83
C ILE A 132 27.08 2.98 22.44
N ASP A 133 27.89 3.34 21.43
CA ASP A 133 27.96 4.70 20.91
C ASP A 133 26.97 4.87 19.74
N PRO A 134 25.94 5.72 19.87
CA PRO A 134 24.97 5.94 18.81
C PRO A 134 25.58 6.65 17.58
N LYS A 135 26.78 7.25 17.67
CA LYS A 135 27.53 7.77 16.52
C LYS A 135 28.06 6.65 15.62
N LEU A 136 28.03 5.40 16.09
CA LEU A 136 28.52 4.21 15.38
C LEU A 136 29.98 4.37 14.91
N SER A 137 30.83 4.90 15.79
CA SER A 137 32.24 5.17 15.52
C SER A 137 32.99 3.91 15.07
N GLY A 138 33.65 4.00 13.90
CA GLY A 138 34.37 2.88 13.27
C GLY A 138 33.53 1.99 12.36
N VAL A 139 32.26 2.32 12.13
CA VAL A 139 31.38 1.66 11.14
C VAL A 139 31.36 2.45 9.83
N ALA A 140 31.30 1.78 8.68
CA ALA A 140 31.22 2.44 7.37
C ALA A 140 29.89 3.21 7.21
N PRO A 141 29.85 4.35 6.49
CA PRO A 141 28.65 5.18 6.34
C PRO A 141 27.40 4.42 5.89
N GLU A 142 27.51 3.55 4.90
CA GLU A 142 26.38 2.79 4.35
C GLU A 142 25.79 1.83 5.40
N THR A 143 26.67 1.21 6.19
CA THR A 143 26.30 0.32 7.30
C THR A 143 25.67 1.09 8.46
N ARG A 144 26.12 2.31 8.76
CA ARG A 144 25.47 3.18 9.77
C ARG A 144 24.02 3.46 9.39
N ARG A 145 23.78 3.75 8.11
CA ARG A 145 22.42 3.96 7.59
C ARG A 145 21.56 2.72 7.78
N ALA A 146 22.05 1.56 7.37
CA ALA A 146 21.35 0.29 7.51
C ALA A 146 20.96 0.00 8.97
N ILE A 147 21.89 0.19 9.91
CA ILE A 147 21.66 -0.03 11.35
C ILE A 147 20.52 0.84 11.88
N TYR A 148 20.49 2.14 11.56
CA TYR A 148 19.42 3.04 12.01
C TYR A 148 18.08 2.68 11.36
N LEU A 149 18.06 2.33 10.08
CA LEU A 149 16.81 1.93 9.40
C LEU A 149 16.28 0.59 9.94
N GLU A 150 17.15 -0.36 10.29
CA GLU A 150 16.75 -1.62 10.94
C GLU A 150 16.27 -1.40 12.38
N ALA A 151 16.86 -0.46 13.13
CA ALA A 151 16.33 -0.06 14.43
C ALA A 151 14.91 0.52 14.34
N ALA A 152 14.64 1.37 13.34
CA ALA A 152 13.29 1.88 13.08
C ALA A 152 12.29 0.77 12.70
N LYS A 153 12.71 -0.21 11.90
CA LYS A 153 11.89 -1.40 11.55
C LYS A 153 11.58 -2.25 12.78
N ALA A 154 12.57 -2.50 13.63
CA ALA A 154 12.36 -3.24 14.87
C ALA A 154 11.37 -2.52 15.79
N LEU A 155 11.49 -1.20 15.95
CA LEU A 155 10.54 -0.39 16.71
C LEU A 155 9.13 -0.42 16.12
N ALA A 156 9.00 -0.27 14.79
CA ALA A 156 7.71 -0.35 14.12
C ALA A 156 7.06 -1.74 14.25
N SER A 157 7.87 -2.81 14.21
CA SER A 157 7.39 -4.19 14.44
C SER A 157 6.86 -4.40 15.85
N LEU A 158 7.50 -3.79 16.86
CA LEU A 158 6.99 -3.77 18.22
C LEU A 158 5.66 -3.01 18.29
N HIS A 159 5.58 -1.89 17.60
CA HIS A 159 4.42 -1.02 17.67
C HIS A 159 3.18 -1.53 16.91
N SER A 160 3.35 -2.47 15.98
CA SER A 160 2.25 -3.11 15.26
C SER A 160 1.58 -4.27 16.02
N VAL A 161 2.11 -4.64 17.18
CA VAL A 161 1.59 -5.76 17.99
C VAL A 161 0.23 -5.40 18.61
N ASP A 162 -0.78 -6.23 18.34
CA ASP A 162 -2.03 -6.21 19.09
C ASP A 162 -1.84 -6.89 20.45
N VAL A 163 -1.69 -6.06 21.49
CA VAL A 163 -1.49 -6.49 22.89
C VAL A 163 -2.60 -7.41 23.41
N ASN A 164 -3.83 -7.29 22.91
CA ASN A 164 -4.93 -8.16 23.34
C ASN A 164 -4.75 -9.57 22.78
N SER A 165 -4.40 -9.67 21.50
CA SER A 165 -4.20 -10.95 20.80
C SER A 165 -3.10 -11.83 21.42
N ILE A 166 -2.09 -11.20 22.06
CA ILE A 166 -0.94 -11.90 22.66
C ILE A 166 -1.03 -12.03 24.18
N GLY A 167 -2.19 -11.76 24.79
CA GLY A 167 -2.40 -11.92 26.23
C GLY A 167 -1.84 -10.80 27.11
N LEU A 168 -1.52 -9.64 26.54
CA LEU A 168 -1.04 -8.44 27.22
C LEU A 168 -2.12 -7.35 27.39
N GLY A 169 -3.40 -7.66 27.19
CA GLY A 169 -4.50 -6.69 27.31
C GLY A 169 -4.62 -6.01 28.69
N LYS A 170 -4.10 -6.63 29.76
CA LYS A 170 -4.02 -6.06 31.12
C LYS A 170 -2.62 -5.55 31.50
N TYR A 171 -1.70 -5.50 30.55
CA TYR A 171 -0.29 -5.15 30.80
C TYR A 171 -0.11 -3.66 31.14
N GLY A 172 -0.99 -2.78 30.67
CA GLY A 172 -0.99 -1.36 31.01
C GLY A 172 -2.34 -0.73 30.74
N ARG A 173 -2.43 0.60 30.88
CA ARG A 173 -3.66 1.36 30.60
C ARG A 173 -3.48 2.18 29.32
N PRO A 174 -4.32 1.98 28.30
CA PRO A 174 -4.12 2.62 27.00
C PRO A 174 -4.35 4.14 27.03
N GLU A 175 -5.31 4.65 27.79
CA GLU A 175 -5.67 6.07 27.83
C GLU A 175 -4.77 6.87 28.76
N ASN A 176 -4.54 8.16 28.51
CA ASN A 176 -3.83 9.10 29.40
C ASN A 176 -2.40 8.66 29.76
N TYR A 177 -1.69 8.03 28.83
CA TYR A 177 -0.33 7.54 29.11
C TYR A 177 0.63 8.69 29.40
N CYS A 178 0.72 9.69 28.53
CA CYS A 178 1.60 10.84 28.69
C CYS A 178 1.26 11.61 29.96
N LYS A 179 -0.05 11.82 30.24
CA LYS A 179 -0.50 12.42 31.50
C LYS A 179 0.06 11.70 32.73
N ARG A 180 -0.08 10.37 32.78
CA ARG A 180 0.45 9.57 33.90
C ARG A 180 1.96 9.62 34.00
N GLN A 181 2.68 9.64 32.87
CA GLN A 181 4.13 9.79 32.88
C GLN A 181 4.54 11.13 33.49
N ILE A 182 3.89 12.23 33.09
CA ILE A 182 4.14 13.56 33.66
C ILE A 182 3.92 13.55 35.17
N GLU A 183 2.77 13.05 35.63
CA GLU A 183 2.44 13.00 37.06
C GLU A 183 3.43 12.14 37.87
N ARG A 184 3.81 10.97 37.34
CA ARG A 184 4.75 10.05 38.00
C ARG A 184 6.13 10.70 38.16
N TRP A 185 6.70 11.22 37.08
CA TRP A 185 8.04 11.79 37.10
C TRP A 185 8.09 13.15 37.80
N ALA A 186 7.02 13.94 37.74
CA ALA A 186 6.90 15.17 38.53
C ALA A 186 6.91 14.87 40.03
N LYS A 187 6.13 13.86 40.47
CA LYS A 187 6.14 13.41 41.87
C LYS A 187 7.53 12.93 42.30
N GLN A 188 8.22 12.19 41.43
CA GLN A 188 9.58 11.72 41.70
C GLN A 188 10.60 12.86 41.79
N TYR A 189 10.50 13.86 40.91
CA TYR A 189 11.36 15.04 40.95
C TYR A 189 11.13 15.84 42.24
N VAL A 190 9.87 16.17 42.56
CA VAL A 190 9.50 16.88 43.81
C VAL A 190 10.02 16.14 45.03
N SER A 191 9.86 14.81 45.07
CA SER A 191 10.39 13.99 46.17
C SER A 191 11.91 14.00 46.27
N SER A 192 12.62 14.28 45.16
CA SER A 192 14.08 14.35 45.11
C SER A 192 14.61 15.74 45.49
N THR A 193 13.76 16.78 45.39
CA THR A 193 14.07 18.20 45.61
C THR A 193 13.24 18.85 46.72
N SER A 194 12.71 18.07 47.66
CA SER A 194 11.96 18.56 48.82
C SER A 194 12.89 19.15 49.88
N GLU A 195 12.33 19.89 50.85
CA GLU A 195 13.08 20.45 52.00
C GLU A 195 14.05 19.43 52.62
N GLY A 196 15.31 19.86 52.84
CA GLY A 196 16.39 19.04 53.38
C GLY A 196 17.20 18.23 52.35
N LYS A 197 16.99 18.45 51.04
CA LYS A 197 17.74 17.79 49.96
C LYS A 197 18.47 18.81 49.07
N VAL A 198 17.90 19.12 47.91
CA VAL A 198 18.44 20.04 46.90
C VAL A 198 17.31 20.96 46.48
N ASP A 199 17.58 22.25 46.33
CA ASP A 199 16.57 23.20 45.87
C ASP A 199 16.09 22.82 44.46
N GLY A 200 14.76 22.74 44.29
CA GLY A 200 14.15 22.44 43.00
C GLY A 200 14.39 23.57 42.00
N ASN A 201 14.72 23.21 40.75
CA ASN A 201 14.94 24.20 39.70
C ASN A 201 13.58 24.80 39.26
N PRO A 202 13.37 26.13 39.34
CA PRO A 202 12.13 26.78 38.93
C PRO A 202 11.72 26.45 37.49
N LYS A 203 12.70 26.27 36.59
CA LYS A 203 12.45 25.91 35.19
C LYS A 203 11.86 24.50 35.04
N MET A 204 12.16 23.57 35.95
CA MET A 204 11.57 22.22 35.93
C MET A 204 10.08 22.27 36.28
N PHE A 205 9.68 23.09 37.25
CA PHE A 205 8.28 23.27 37.61
C PHE A 205 7.49 23.92 36.46
N ALA A 206 8.06 24.95 35.84
CA ALA A 206 7.48 25.53 34.63
C ALA A 206 7.37 24.50 33.49
N LEU A 207 8.36 23.60 33.34
CA LEU A 207 8.34 22.55 32.30
C LEU A 207 7.23 21.53 32.57
N ILE A 208 7.02 21.16 33.83
CA ILE A 208 5.91 20.29 34.25
C ILE A 208 4.57 20.93 33.87
N ASP A 209 4.38 22.21 34.16
CA ASP A 209 3.14 22.91 33.83
C ASP A 209 2.94 23.07 32.33
N TRP A 210 4.02 23.36 31.59
CA TRP A 210 3.98 23.38 30.13
C TRP A 210 3.56 22.02 29.56
N LEU A 211 4.16 20.92 30.04
CA LEU A 211 3.80 19.55 29.62
C LEU A 211 2.34 19.23 29.92
N ARG A 212 1.82 19.62 31.09
CA ARG A 212 0.39 19.40 31.44
C ARG A 212 -0.56 20.12 30.48
N LEU A 213 -0.21 21.32 30.02
CA LEU A 213 -1.02 22.13 29.11
C LEU A 213 -0.95 21.66 27.65
N HIS A 214 0.12 20.97 27.26
CA HIS A 214 0.39 20.60 25.87
C HIS A 214 0.29 19.09 25.60
N ILE A 215 -0.41 18.34 26.46
CA ILE A 215 -0.67 16.91 26.24
C ILE A 215 -1.42 16.75 24.91
N PRO A 216 -0.91 15.92 23.97
CA PRO A 216 -1.57 15.66 22.70
C PRO A 216 -2.97 15.08 22.92
N THR A 217 -3.94 15.51 22.13
CA THR A 217 -5.36 15.17 22.34
C THR A 217 -5.61 13.67 22.19
N GLU A 218 -4.82 12.99 21.36
CA GLU A 218 -4.85 11.55 21.15
C GLU A 218 -4.46 10.71 22.38
N ASP A 219 -3.73 11.28 23.34
CA ASP A 219 -3.32 10.56 24.55
C ASP A 219 -4.55 10.15 25.39
N SER A 220 -5.55 11.02 25.46
CA SER A 220 -6.74 10.81 26.29
C SER A 220 -7.67 9.69 25.79
N SER A 221 -7.67 9.41 24.49
CA SER A 221 -8.58 8.44 23.86
C SER A 221 -8.02 7.02 23.80
N GLY A 222 -6.71 6.85 24.01
CA GLY A 222 -6.03 5.56 23.89
C GLY A 222 -5.96 5.03 22.44
N VAL A 223 -6.40 5.80 21.44
CA VAL A 223 -6.44 5.38 20.03
C VAL A 223 -5.03 5.13 19.46
N THR A 224 -4.03 5.84 19.97
CA THR A 224 -2.62 5.66 19.61
C THR A 224 -1.88 4.71 20.56
N ALA A 225 -2.60 4.08 21.49
CA ALA A 225 -1.98 3.23 22.48
C ALA A 225 -1.63 1.85 21.91
N GLY A 226 -0.48 1.34 22.33
CA GLY A 226 -0.05 -0.02 22.07
C GLY A 226 1.09 -0.38 22.99
N LEU A 227 1.84 -1.45 22.68
CA LEU A 227 3.00 -1.81 23.48
C LEU A 227 4.09 -0.75 23.33
N VAL A 228 4.57 -0.23 24.46
CA VAL A 228 5.66 0.74 24.60
C VAL A 228 6.80 0.04 25.33
N HIS A 229 8.01 0.11 24.77
CA HIS A 229 9.24 -0.40 25.36
C HIS A 229 9.66 0.44 26.58
N GLY A 230 9.61 1.77 26.45
CA GLY A 230 9.91 2.73 27.51
C GLY A 230 11.39 3.09 27.65
N ASP A 231 12.29 2.37 26.98
CA ASP A 231 13.74 2.67 26.92
C ASP A 231 14.36 2.24 25.57
N PHE A 232 13.66 2.47 24.46
CA PHE A 232 14.13 2.02 23.15
C PHE A 232 15.26 2.92 22.62
N ARG A 233 16.47 2.36 22.50
CA ARG A 233 17.68 3.03 22.00
C ARG A 233 18.66 2.01 21.41
N ILE A 234 19.62 2.46 20.59
CA ILE A 234 20.54 1.58 19.82
C ILE A 234 21.33 0.60 20.69
N ASP A 235 21.78 1.01 21.86
CA ASP A 235 22.54 0.19 22.80
C ASP A 235 21.69 -0.90 23.49
N ASN A 236 20.37 -0.80 23.40
CA ASN A 236 19.43 -1.84 23.83
C ASN A 236 19.04 -2.80 22.67
N LEU A 237 19.70 -2.72 21.51
CA LEU A 237 19.50 -3.61 20.37
C LEU A 237 20.70 -4.52 20.16
N ILE A 238 20.43 -5.81 19.94
CA ILE A 238 21.41 -6.77 19.45
C ILE A 238 21.24 -6.91 17.94
N PHE A 239 22.30 -6.63 17.21
CA PHE A 239 22.39 -6.85 15.76
C PHE A 239 23.05 -8.20 15.47
N HIS A 240 22.72 -8.80 14.33
CA HIS A 240 23.33 -10.06 13.90
C HIS A 240 24.88 -9.93 13.83
N PRO A 241 25.65 -11.01 14.10
CA PRO A 241 27.12 -10.96 14.09
C PRO A 241 27.73 -10.44 12.79
N THR A 242 27.09 -10.74 11.65
CA THR A 242 27.58 -10.43 10.31
C THR A 242 26.63 -9.58 9.47
N GLU A 243 25.36 -9.44 9.87
CA GLU A 243 24.32 -8.72 9.11
C GLU A 243 23.82 -7.54 9.93
N ASP A 244 23.27 -6.52 9.27
CA ASP A 244 22.82 -5.28 9.95
C ASP A 244 21.38 -5.35 10.49
N ARG A 245 20.76 -6.55 10.48
CA ARG A 245 19.42 -6.79 11.04
C ARG A 245 19.44 -6.90 12.57
N VAL A 246 18.38 -6.43 13.21
CA VAL A 246 18.14 -6.60 14.65
C VAL A 246 17.68 -8.04 14.94
N ILE A 247 18.30 -8.67 15.93
CA ILE A 247 17.98 -10.02 16.40
C ILE A 247 17.48 -10.06 17.85
N GLY A 248 17.60 -8.96 18.60
CA GLY A 248 17.06 -8.86 19.95
C GLY A 248 16.86 -7.41 20.41
N ILE A 249 15.71 -7.16 21.03
CA ILE A 249 15.40 -5.94 21.80
C ILE A 249 15.53 -6.28 23.28
N LEU A 250 16.34 -5.53 23.99
CA LEU A 250 16.69 -5.74 25.40
C LEU A 250 16.08 -4.66 26.31
N ASP A 251 16.09 -4.93 27.61
CA ASP A 251 15.76 -3.99 28.69
C ASP A 251 14.28 -3.56 28.77
N TRP A 252 13.41 -4.55 28.99
CA TRP A 252 11.95 -4.39 29.03
C TRP A 252 11.38 -3.86 30.34
N GLU A 253 12.22 -3.40 31.27
CA GLU A 253 11.80 -3.01 32.63
C GLU A 253 10.70 -1.94 32.64
N LEU A 254 10.81 -0.98 31.71
CA LEU A 254 9.95 0.20 31.65
C LEU A 254 8.73 -0.01 30.75
N SER A 255 8.57 -1.21 30.21
CA SER A 255 7.56 -1.50 29.20
C SER A 255 6.14 -1.54 29.75
N THR A 256 5.21 -1.01 28.97
CA THR A 256 3.80 -0.93 29.33
C THR A 256 2.92 -0.70 28.10
N VAL A 257 1.61 -0.62 28.29
CA VAL A 257 0.69 -0.16 27.23
C VAL A 257 0.51 1.35 27.36
N GLY A 258 0.68 2.08 26.25
CA GLY A 258 0.60 3.53 26.23
C GLY A 258 0.91 4.13 24.87
N ASN A 259 1.16 5.45 24.83
CA ASN A 259 1.42 6.18 23.60
C ASN A 259 2.82 5.85 23.05
N GLN A 260 2.84 5.19 21.89
CA GLN A 260 4.04 4.66 21.23
C GLN A 260 4.97 5.73 20.67
N MET A 261 4.51 6.97 20.46
CA MET A 261 5.37 8.05 19.98
C MET A 261 6.43 8.46 21.00
N CYS A 262 6.24 8.12 22.28
CA CYS A 262 7.26 8.32 23.31
C CYS A 262 8.52 7.48 23.07
N ASP A 263 8.42 6.25 22.58
CA ASP A 263 9.61 5.44 22.26
C ASP A 263 10.37 6.01 21.07
N VAL A 264 9.64 6.54 20.08
CA VAL A 264 10.23 7.18 18.90
C VAL A 264 11.00 8.43 19.30
N ALA A 265 10.39 9.29 20.13
CA ALA A 265 11.05 10.48 20.65
C ALA A 265 12.27 10.14 21.51
N TYR A 266 12.19 9.05 22.28
CA TYR A 266 13.31 8.61 23.12
C TYR A 266 14.49 8.08 22.28
N MET A 267 14.21 7.28 21.25
CA MET A 267 15.22 6.83 20.28
C MET A 267 15.88 8.01 19.55
N CYS A 268 15.12 9.07 19.26
CA CYS A 268 15.64 10.26 18.60
C CYS A 268 16.46 11.19 19.51
N LEU A 269 16.60 10.93 20.81
CA LEU A 269 17.33 11.83 21.70
C LEU A 269 18.81 12.02 21.31
N ALA A 270 19.45 11.03 20.69
CA ALA A 270 20.84 11.12 20.23
C ALA A 270 21.06 12.20 19.14
N TYR A 271 20.01 12.58 18.41
CA TYR A 271 20.07 13.69 17.44
C TYR A 271 20.12 15.05 18.11
N ILE A 272 19.55 15.14 19.32
CA ILE A 272 19.24 16.40 20.01
C ILE A 272 20.27 16.66 21.11
N LEU A 273 20.76 15.60 21.77
CA LEU A 273 21.59 15.64 22.96
C LEU A 273 22.76 14.66 22.84
N ASP A 274 23.96 15.10 23.25
CA ASP A 274 25.06 14.17 23.53
C ASP A 274 24.89 13.59 24.94
N PHE A 275 24.20 12.45 25.02
CA PHE A 275 23.98 11.74 26.30
C PHE A 275 25.26 11.16 26.92
N GLN A 276 26.36 11.12 26.17
CA GLN A 276 27.64 10.57 26.65
C GLN A 276 28.57 11.65 27.23
N SER A 277 28.24 12.93 27.09
CA SER A 277 29.04 14.00 27.69
C SER A 277 28.77 14.16 29.19
N ASP A 278 29.76 14.67 29.92
CA ASP A 278 29.60 14.99 31.33
C ASP A 278 28.74 16.24 31.57
N HIS A 279 28.55 17.06 30.54
CA HIS A 279 27.65 18.21 30.53
C HIS A 279 26.77 18.17 29.27
N PRO A 280 25.56 17.58 29.34
CA PRO A 280 24.68 17.45 28.18
C PRO A 280 24.18 18.84 27.78
N ASN A 281 24.69 19.36 26.65
CA ASN A 281 24.33 20.68 26.13
C ASN A 281 23.49 20.52 24.86
N LEU A 282 22.46 21.37 24.73
CA LEU A 282 21.70 21.51 23.49
C LEU A 282 22.68 21.98 22.40
N GLY A 283 22.70 21.27 21.27
CA GLY A 283 23.65 21.56 20.20
C GLY A 283 24.95 20.75 20.25
N GLN A 284 25.00 19.64 21.01
CA GLN A 284 26.05 18.63 20.80
C GLN A 284 25.54 17.28 20.29
N GLY A 285 24.22 17.15 20.07
CA GLY A 285 23.64 16.05 19.28
C GLY A 285 24.01 16.13 17.80
N PHE A 286 23.61 15.12 17.03
CA PHE A 286 23.96 15.02 15.61
C PHE A 286 23.58 16.25 14.78
N ASP A 287 22.41 16.84 15.05
CA ASP A 287 21.87 17.94 14.24
C ASP A 287 22.72 19.22 14.31
N TYR A 288 23.63 19.35 15.28
CA TYR A 288 24.47 20.54 15.47
C TYR A 288 25.97 20.26 15.33
N CYS A 289 26.46 19.09 15.77
CA CYS A 289 27.87 18.71 15.61
C CYS A 289 28.23 18.23 14.19
N GLY A 290 27.25 18.14 13.29
CA GLY A 290 27.39 17.49 12.00
C GLY A 290 27.05 16.01 12.14
N THR A 291 25.92 15.61 11.57
CA THR A 291 25.47 14.21 11.57
C THR A 291 26.57 13.32 11.02
N PRO A 292 27.04 12.30 11.76
CA PRO A 292 28.08 11.40 11.27
C PRO A 292 27.70 10.86 9.89
N GLU A 293 28.61 10.92 8.94
CA GLU A 293 28.36 10.47 7.56
C GLU A 293 27.74 9.06 7.57
N GLY A 294 26.59 8.93 6.90
CA GLY A 294 25.80 7.70 6.84
C GLY A 294 24.69 7.55 7.87
N VAL A 295 24.69 8.30 8.98
CA VAL A 295 23.53 8.33 9.91
C VAL A 295 22.40 9.15 9.26
N PRO A 296 21.16 8.64 9.15
CA PRO A 296 20.05 9.41 8.60
C PRO A 296 19.76 10.62 9.48
N SER A 297 19.43 11.79 8.92
CA SER A 297 18.99 12.94 9.75
C SER A 297 17.71 12.63 10.53
N LEU A 298 17.42 13.39 11.60
CA LEU A 298 16.24 13.15 12.44
C LEU A 298 14.95 13.08 11.60
N PRO A 299 14.68 14.02 10.67
CA PRO A 299 13.49 13.94 9.83
C PRO A 299 13.44 12.70 8.92
N GLU A 300 14.58 12.17 8.46
CA GLU A 300 14.60 10.94 7.62
C GLU A 300 14.32 9.70 8.45
N TYR A 301 14.93 9.60 9.63
CA TYR A 301 14.67 8.49 10.56
C TYR A 301 13.19 8.45 10.94
N LEU A 302 12.65 9.61 11.34
CA LEU A 302 11.25 9.73 11.73
C LEU A 302 10.31 9.42 10.56
N ALA A 303 10.63 9.90 9.35
CA ALA A 303 9.83 9.60 8.15
C ALA A 303 9.85 8.10 7.83
N HIS A 304 11.01 7.44 7.95
CA HIS A 304 11.12 6.00 7.76
C HIS A 304 10.28 5.20 8.76
N TYR A 305 10.38 5.55 10.05
CA TYR A 305 9.56 4.93 11.10
C TYR A 305 8.06 5.15 10.86
N CYS A 306 7.62 6.39 10.65
CA CYS A 306 6.20 6.73 10.44
C CYS A 306 5.63 5.99 9.23
N SER A 307 6.42 5.86 8.16
CA SER A 307 6.06 5.11 6.95
C SER A 307 5.83 3.62 7.22
N ILE A 308 6.73 2.96 7.98
CA ILE A 308 6.61 1.52 8.28
C ILE A 308 5.48 1.27 9.30
N ALA A 309 5.36 2.12 10.32
CA ALA A 309 4.41 1.96 11.41
C ALA A 309 2.99 2.42 11.06
N GLY A 310 2.78 3.06 9.90
CA GLY A 310 1.48 3.64 9.52
C GLY A 310 1.03 4.75 10.48
N ARG A 311 1.97 5.55 11.00
CA ARG A 311 1.69 6.63 11.97
C ARG A 311 1.76 8.00 11.28
N PRO A 312 0.86 8.94 11.63
CA PRO A 312 0.88 10.27 11.04
C PRO A 312 2.18 11.01 11.38
N TRP A 313 2.57 11.95 10.52
CA TRP A 313 3.72 12.82 10.74
C TRP A 313 3.49 13.69 11.98
N PRO A 314 4.33 13.62 13.04
CA PRO A 314 4.02 14.22 14.33
C PRO A 314 4.38 15.70 14.44
N PHE A 315 4.26 16.49 13.35
CA PHE A 315 4.71 17.88 13.28
C PHE A 315 4.24 18.76 14.45
N SER A 316 2.95 18.74 14.78
CA SER A 316 2.36 19.58 15.84
C SER A 316 2.70 19.12 17.26
N ALA A 317 2.95 17.83 17.45
CA ALA A 317 3.14 17.22 18.77
C ALA A 317 4.61 16.84 19.07
N TRP A 318 5.51 16.95 18.10
CA TRP A 318 6.90 16.48 18.22
C TRP A 318 7.65 17.16 19.38
N LYS A 319 7.47 18.47 19.55
CA LYS A 319 8.04 19.22 20.69
C LYS A 319 7.63 18.62 22.02
N PHE A 320 6.36 18.26 22.16
CA PHE A 320 5.86 17.66 23.38
C PHE A 320 6.53 16.31 23.66
N TYR A 321 6.59 15.41 22.67
CA TYR A 321 7.14 14.07 22.88
C TYR A 321 8.64 14.10 23.22
N VAL A 322 9.42 14.98 22.57
CA VAL A 322 10.83 15.19 22.90
C VAL A 322 10.99 15.82 24.28
N ALA A 323 10.25 16.89 24.57
CA ALA A 323 10.31 17.56 25.87
C ALA A 323 9.96 16.61 27.01
N LEU A 324 8.97 15.73 26.82
CA LEU A 324 8.58 14.71 27.79
C LEU A 324 9.73 13.71 28.05
N SER A 325 10.44 13.29 27.00
CA SER A 325 11.60 12.39 27.10
C SER A 325 12.78 13.05 27.84
N ILE A 326 13.07 14.32 27.56
CA ILE A 326 14.13 15.08 28.25
C ILE A 326 13.75 15.35 29.71
N PHE A 327 12.49 15.74 29.96
CA PHE A 327 11.93 15.92 31.30
C PHE A 327 12.09 14.65 32.15
N ARG A 328 11.78 13.49 31.57
CA ARG A 328 11.96 12.21 32.24
C ARG A 328 13.43 11.94 32.57
N ALA A 329 14.36 12.19 31.65
CA ALA A 329 15.79 12.06 31.90
C ALA A 329 16.24 12.98 33.05
N ALA A 330 15.85 14.25 33.03
CA ALA A 330 16.16 15.20 34.10
C ALA A 330 15.66 14.71 35.48
N ALA A 331 14.44 14.19 35.55
CA ALA A 331 13.88 13.64 36.79
C ALA A 331 14.66 12.42 37.30
N ILE A 332 15.13 11.55 36.40
CA ILE A 332 15.97 10.39 36.75
C ILE A 332 17.31 10.85 37.33
N PHE A 333 18.00 11.77 36.66
CA PHE A 333 19.31 12.29 37.11
C PHE A 333 19.21 13.07 38.43
N ALA A 334 18.15 13.86 38.62
CA ALA A 334 17.87 14.51 39.91
C ALA A 334 17.69 13.48 41.03
N GLY A 335 17.00 12.37 40.76
CA GLY A 335 16.86 11.27 41.72
C GLY A 335 18.14 10.49 41.99
N ILE A 336 19.05 10.38 41.01
CA ILE A 336 20.39 9.80 41.21
C ILE A 336 21.22 10.71 42.12
N TYR A 337 21.23 12.02 41.84
CA TYR A 337 21.96 13.01 42.63
C TYR A 337 21.44 13.09 44.07
N SER A 338 20.12 13.12 44.25
CA SER A 338 19.48 13.10 45.58
C SER A 338 19.89 11.87 46.40
N ARG A 339 19.93 10.68 45.76
CA ARG A 339 20.42 9.45 46.41
C ARG A 339 21.91 9.50 46.74
N TRP A 340 22.72 10.18 45.93
CA TRP A 340 24.15 10.36 46.19
C TRP A 340 24.39 11.25 47.40
N ILE A 341 23.68 12.37 47.52
CA ILE A 341 23.72 13.25 48.71
C ILE A 341 23.33 12.47 49.97
N MET A 342 22.41 11.51 49.85
CA MET A 342 22.00 10.63 50.95
C MET A 342 22.94 9.43 51.19
N GLY A 343 24.02 9.30 50.43
CA GLY A 343 24.98 8.19 50.56
C GLY A 343 24.50 6.84 50.01
N ASN A 344 23.41 6.80 49.25
CA ASN A 344 22.71 5.58 48.80
C ASN A 344 22.74 5.37 47.27
N ALA A 345 23.64 6.02 46.53
CA ALA A 345 23.74 5.87 45.08
C ALA A 345 24.60 4.68 44.67
N SER A 346 24.12 3.88 43.70
CA SER A 346 24.83 2.71 43.16
C SER A 346 26.01 3.06 42.23
N GLY A 347 26.13 4.32 41.80
CA GLY A 347 27.12 4.79 40.82
C GLY A 347 28.43 5.36 41.39
N GLY A 348 28.60 5.44 42.71
CA GLY A 348 29.81 6.01 43.34
C GLY A 348 30.02 7.49 42.99
N GLU A 349 31.28 7.91 42.78
CA GLU A 349 31.66 9.31 42.47
C GLU A 349 31.01 9.85 41.17
N SER A 350 30.69 9.00 40.20
CA SER A 350 30.01 9.41 38.96
C SER A 350 28.59 9.97 39.19
N ALA A 351 27.98 9.68 40.34
CA ALA A 351 26.67 10.21 40.72
C ALA A 351 26.74 11.68 41.20
N GLN A 352 27.92 12.21 41.51
CA GLN A 352 28.13 13.59 41.94
C GLN A 352 27.75 14.61 40.85
N VAL A 353 28.08 14.34 39.60
CA VAL A 353 27.78 15.22 38.45
C VAL A 353 26.33 15.11 37.97
N SER A 354 25.54 14.18 38.53
CA SER A 354 24.16 13.94 38.08
C SER A 354 23.21 15.11 38.34
N GLY A 355 23.49 15.95 39.35
CA GLY A 355 22.71 17.15 39.63
C GLY A 355 22.87 18.22 38.54
N GLU A 356 24.10 18.44 38.10
CA GLU A 356 24.42 19.35 36.99
C GLU A 356 23.83 18.83 35.69
N LYS A 357 23.91 17.52 35.42
CA LYS A 357 23.26 16.88 34.26
C LYS A 357 21.75 17.08 34.27
N ALA A 358 21.09 16.95 35.43
CA ALA A 358 19.65 17.18 35.54
C ALA A 358 19.25 18.61 35.15
N ASN A 359 19.99 19.61 35.65
CA ASN A 359 19.76 21.02 35.29
C ASN A 359 20.03 21.29 33.81
N ALA A 360 21.09 20.72 33.27
CA ALA A 360 21.42 20.85 31.85
C ALA A 360 20.32 20.26 30.94
N PHE A 361 19.73 19.11 31.30
CA PHE A 361 18.55 18.58 30.58
C PHE A 361 17.32 19.51 30.67
N ILE A 362 17.08 20.14 31.82
CA ILE A 362 15.98 21.10 31.98
C ILE A 362 16.17 22.29 31.03
N ASP A 363 17.38 22.85 30.99
CA ASP A 363 17.70 23.95 30.08
C ASP A 363 17.60 23.52 28.61
N CYS A 364 18.02 22.31 28.27
CA CYS A 364 17.88 21.75 26.94
C CYS A 364 16.41 21.59 26.51
N ALA A 365 15.53 21.13 27.42
CA ALA A 365 14.11 20.99 27.13
C ALA A 365 13.48 22.33 26.76
N TRP A 366 13.77 23.38 27.53
CA TRP A 366 13.29 24.74 27.23
C TRP A 366 13.85 25.28 25.93
N ALA A 367 15.15 25.15 25.72
CA ALA A 367 15.78 25.61 24.50
C ALA A 367 15.23 24.86 23.26
N PHE A 368 14.84 23.58 23.38
CA PHE A 368 14.16 22.85 22.30
C PHE A 368 12.71 23.32 22.08
N ILE A 369 11.95 23.57 23.15
CA ILE A 369 10.58 24.08 23.08
C ILE A 369 10.53 25.45 22.39
N GLU A 370 11.48 26.33 22.69
CA GLU A 370 11.56 27.71 22.20
C GLU A 370 11.97 27.82 20.72
N GLN A 371 12.56 26.77 20.13
CA GLN A 371 12.92 26.78 18.71
C GLN A 371 11.69 27.00 17.82
N LYS A 372 11.75 27.95 16.89
CA LYS A 372 10.61 28.25 15.99
C LYS A 372 10.20 27.06 15.13
N SER A 373 11.16 26.25 14.70
CA SER A 373 10.94 25.02 13.91
C SER A 373 11.91 23.94 14.37
N VAL A 374 11.39 22.77 14.74
CA VAL A 374 12.17 21.59 15.18
C VAL A 374 12.01 20.39 14.24
N LEU A 375 11.04 20.47 13.34
CA LEU A 375 10.68 19.43 12.37
C LEU A 375 10.02 20.13 11.17
N PRO A 376 10.28 19.72 9.91
CA PRO A 376 9.59 20.30 8.77
C PRO A 376 8.08 19.97 8.79
N GLU A 377 7.25 20.87 8.24
CA GLU A 377 5.78 20.70 8.16
C GLU A 377 5.38 19.39 7.46
N ASN A 378 6.17 18.99 6.46
CA ASN A 378 5.99 17.76 5.71
C ASN A 378 7.28 16.92 5.83
N PRO A 379 7.19 15.58 5.80
CA PRO A 379 8.35 14.71 5.80
C PRO A 379 9.28 15.03 4.60
N PRO A 380 10.62 14.93 4.76
CA PRO A 380 11.58 15.24 3.69
C PRO A 380 11.42 14.33 2.46
N PHE A 381 11.47 14.95 1.26
CA PHE A 381 11.20 14.30 -0.03
C PHE A 381 12.35 13.40 -0.54
N ASP A 382 13.61 13.66 -0.16
CA ASP A 382 14.80 13.00 -0.74
C ASP A 382 15.48 11.95 0.13
N SER A 383 15.19 11.91 1.42
CA SER A 383 15.88 11.02 2.35
C SER A 383 15.19 9.70 2.65
N ILE A 384 14.14 9.45 1.87
CA ILE A 384 13.68 8.11 1.57
C ILE A 384 14.81 7.43 0.79
N VAL A 385 15.72 6.74 1.49
CA VAL A 385 16.33 5.56 0.87
C VAL A 385 15.19 4.58 0.63
N ARG A 386 14.72 4.62 -0.62
CA ARG A 386 14.09 3.55 -1.38
C ARG A 386 12.92 2.83 -0.70
N VAL A 387 11.95 3.62 -0.23
CA VAL A 387 10.53 3.35 -0.46
C VAL A 387 9.92 4.66 -1.01
N ASP A 388 10.17 4.90 -2.30
CA ASP A 388 9.82 6.04 -3.18
C ASP A 388 8.73 7.05 -2.67
N PRO A 389 8.91 8.39 -2.77
CA PRO A 389 8.00 9.46 -2.32
C PRO A 389 6.64 9.56 -3.07
N GLN A 390 6.09 8.43 -3.53
CA GLN A 390 4.74 8.32 -4.09
C GLN A 390 3.65 8.03 -3.04
N HIS A 391 4.01 7.63 -1.81
CA HIS A 391 3.02 7.07 -0.87
C HIS A 391 2.16 8.09 -0.09
N ALA A 392 2.59 9.34 0.14
CA ALA A 392 1.78 10.30 0.92
C ALA A 392 0.72 11.07 0.11
N ARG A 393 0.71 10.93 -1.22
CA ARG A 393 -0.39 11.42 -2.09
C ARG A 393 -1.23 10.28 -2.69
N LYS A 394 -0.94 9.03 -2.31
CA LYS A 394 -1.57 7.81 -2.83
C LYS A 394 -2.40 7.05 -1.80
N GLU A 395 -2.77 7.64 -0.67
CA GLU A 395 -3.70 6.99 0.29
C GLU A 395 -5.15 6.84 -0.23
N ASN A 396 -5.45 7.29 -1.46
CA ASN A 396 -6.69 6.93 -2.16
C ASN A 396 -6.51 5.86 -3.26
N GLU A 397 -5.29 5.37 -3.52
CA GLU A 397 -5.01 4.38 -4.57
C GLU A 397 -3.79 3.51 -4.21
N GLU A 398 -3.87 2.58 -3.25
CA GLU A 398 -3.08 1.33 -3.26
C GLU A 398 -3.48 0.39 -2.10
N TRP A 399 -4.33 -0.59 -2.43
CA TRP A 399 -4.51 -1.81 -1.64
C TRP A 399 -3.21 -2.62 -1.61
N CYS A 400 -2.70 -2.85 -0.39
CA CYS A 400 -1.81 -3.94 0.04
C CYS A 400 -0.81 -4.53 -0.97
N VAL A 401 0.45 -4.09 -0.88
CA VAL A 401 1.60 -4.87 -1.36
C VAL A 401 2.30 -5.53 -0.16
N LEU A 402 1.95 -6.80 0.08
CA LEU A 402 2.66 -7.71 0.99
C LEU A 402 4.09 -7.93 0.48
N LYS A 403 5.10 -7.81 1.36
CA LYS A 403 6.54 -8.04 1.04
C LYS A 403 6.97 -9.51 0.99
N ASN A 404 6.01 -10.41 0.80
CA ASN A 404 6.18 -11.54 -0.11
C ASN A 404 5.13 -11.28 -1.19
N GLY A 405 5.55 -10.74 -2.34
CA GLY A 405 4.65 -10.17 -3.34
C GLY A 405 3.41 -11.03 -3.57
N GLY A 406 2.25 -10.55 -3.14
CA GLY A 406 0.99 -11.21 -3.48
C GLY A 406 0.85 -11.29 -5.01
N ASN A 407 0.09 -12.25 -5.53
CA ASN A 407 -0.06 -12.47 -6.97
C ASN A 407 -0.51 -11.22 -7.77
N PHE A 408 -1.03 -10.20 -7.09
CA PHE A 408 -1.57 -8.98 -7.68
C PHE A 408 -0.77 -7.71 -7.31
N VAL A 409 0.50 -7.84 -6.93
CA VAL A 409 1.37 -6.66 -6.73
C VAL A 409 1.81 -6.12 -8.10
N PRO A 410 1.54 -4.85 -8.44
CA PRO A 410 1.99 -4.28 -9.71
C PRO A 410 3.52 -4.21 -9.81
N SER A 411 4.06 -4.44 -11.01
CA SER A 411 5.50 -4.27 -11.27
C SER A 411 5.91 -2.79 -11.20
N GLU A 412 7.20 -2.51 -10.99
CA GLU A 412 7.74 -1.14 -10.98
C GLU A 412 7.41 -0.37 -12.27
N LYS A 413 7.47 -1.06 -13.42
CA LYS A 413 7.05 -0.54 -14.73
C LYS A 413 5.59 -0.07 -14.71
N VAL A 414 4.68 -0.87 -14.17
CA VAL A 414 3.26 -0.51 -14.06
C VAL A 414 3.07 0.64 -13.08
N MET A 415 3.78 0.64 -11.95
CA MET A 415 3.69 1.70 -10.95
C MET A 415 4.08 3.07 -11.53
N GLU A 416 5.12 3.12 -12.37
CA GLU A 416 5.51 4.34 -13.07
C GLU A 416 4.47 4.79 -14.11
N LEU A 417 3.93 3.86 -14.90
CA LEU A 417 2.85 4.18 -15.84
C LEU A 417 1.59 4.67 -15.12
N ARG A 418 1.23 4.07 -13.97
CA ARG A 418 0.13 4.52 -13.12
C ARG A 418 0.36 5.94 -12.63
N LYS A 419 1.57 6.26 -12.14
CA LYS A 419 1.91 7.61 -11.66
C LYS A 419 1.73 8.65 -12.76
N ARG A 420 2.28 8.40 -13.95
CA ARG A 420 2.18 9.30 -15.11
C ARG A 420 0.73 9.47 -15.55
N LEU A 421 0.00 8.36 -15.65
CA LEU A 421 -1.41 8.36 -16.05
C LEU A 421 -2.30 9.10 -15.04
N SER A 422 -2.17 8.83 -13.73
CA SER A 422 -2.94 9.54 -12.69
C SER A 422 -2.61 11.05 -12.67
N LYS A 423 -1.34 11.42 -12.91
CA LYS A 423 -0.96 12.83 -13.07
C LYS A 423 -1.64 13.45 -14.30
N PHE A 424 -1.59 12.79 -15.45
CA PHE A 424 -2.25 13.26 -16.68
C PHE A 424 -3.76 13.41 -16.51
N MET A 425 -4.41 12.46 -15.84
CA MET A 425 -5.84 12.53 -15.51
C MET A 425 -6.16 13.79 -14.70
N LYS A 426 -5.39 14.06 -13.64
CA LYS A 426 -5.59 15.21 -12.76
C LYS A 426 -5.35 16.55 -13.45
N ASP A 427 -4.27 16.64 -14.21
CA ASP A 427 -3.80 17.92 -14.75
C ASP A 427 -4.49 18.28 -16.07
N HIS A 428 -5.01 17.28 -16.80
CA HIS A 428 -5.50 17.48 -18.17
C HIS A 428 -6.89 16.92 -18.45
N ILE A 429 -7.25 15.73 -17.93
CA ILE A 429 -8.56 15.13 -18.25
C ILE A 429 -9.68 15.73 -17.40
N TYR A 430 -9.59 15.64 -16.06
CA TYR A 430 -10.68 16.11 -15.19
C TYR A 430 -11.05 17.59 -15.40
N PRO A 431 -10.09 18.52 -15.61
CA PRO A 431 -10.43 19.91 -15.93
C PRO A 431 -11.22 20.09 -17.24
N MET A 432 -11.05 19.17 -18.20
CA MET A 432 -11.65 19.27 -19.53
C MET A 432 -13.02 18.59 -19.65
N GLU A 433 -13.44 17.78 -18.69
CA GLU A 433 -14.69 17.04 -18.79
C GLU A 433 -15.90 17.95 -18.99
N ASN A 434 -15.97 19.08 -18.29
CA ASN A 434 -17.06 20.04 -18.45
C ASN A 434 -17.10 20.64 -19.86
N GLU A 435 -15.95 20.87 -20.49
CA GLU A 435 -15.89 21.37 -21.87
C GLU A 435 -16.34 20.29 -22.87
N PHE A 436 -15.97 19.02 -22.64
CA PHE A 436 -16.49 17.92 -23.46
C PHE A 436 -18.00 17.77 -23.35
N TYR A 437 -18.56 17.90 -22.14
CA TYR A 437 -20.01 17.91 -21.94
C TYR A 437 -20.70 19.09 -22.62
N LYS A 438 -20.11 20.29 -22.60
CA LYS A 438 -20.65 21.45 -23.33
C LYS A 438 -20.72 21.18 -24.83
N LEU A 439 -19.69 20.59 -25.43
CA LEU A 439 -19.72 20.21 -26.85
C LEU A 439 -20.79 19.14 -27.09
N ALA A 440 -20.84 18.09 -26.26
CA ALA A 440 -21.79 16.98 -26.38
C ALA A 440 -23.26 17.44 -26.29
N LEU A 441 -23.55 18.50 -25.54
CA LEU A 441 -24.89 19.10 -25.43
C LEU A 441 -25.19 20.15 -26.51
N SER A 442 -24.21 20.52 -27.34
CA SER A 442 -24.37 21.56 -28.36
C SER A 442 -24.97 21.03 -29.67
N SER A 443 -25.26 21.96 -30.59
CA SER A 443 -25.59 21.62 -31.99
C SER A 443 -24.42 21.00 -32.75
N SER A 444 -23.19 21.20 -32.28
CA SER A 444 -21.95 20.70 -32.91
C SER A 444 -21.46 19.39 -32.29
N ARG A 445 -22.29 18.68 -31.53
CA ARG A 445 -21.90 17.50 -30.75
C ARG A 445 -21.27 16.35 -31.54
N TRP A 446 -21.57 16.23 -32.83
CA TRP A 446 -20.98 15.22 -33.74
C TRP A 446 -19.68 15.68 -34.41
N THR A 447 -19.04 16.73 -33.89
CA THR A 447 -17.76 17.23 -34.39
C THR A 447 -16.60 16.79 -33.49
N ILE A 448 -15.38 16.87 -34.01
CA ILE A 448 -14.16 16.55 -33.26
C ILE A 448 -13.83 17.72 -32.33
N HIS A 449 -13.61 17.45 -31.04
CA HIS A 449 -13.17 18.48 -30.11
C HIS A 449 -11.68 18.80 -30.33
N PRO A 450 -11.28 20.04 -30.66
CA PRO A 450 -9.88 20.37 -30.93
C PRO A 450 -8.93 20.08 -29.76
N GLU A 451 -9.37 20.32 -28.53
CA GLU A 451 -8.58 19.98 -27.34
C GLU A 451 -8.42 18.48 -27.12
N GLU A 452 -9.37 17.63 -27.55
CA GLU A 452 -9.20 16.17 -27.47
C GLU A 452 -7.99 15.73 -28.30
N GLU A 453 -7.81 16.30 -29.48
CA GLU A 453 -6.65 16.01 -30.34
C GLU A 453 -5.34 16.52 -29.74
N LYS A 454 -5.34 17.71 -29.13
CA LYS A 454 -4.16 18.21 -28.40
C LYS A 454 -3.78 17.30 -27.23
N LEU A 455 -4.76 16.80 -26.48
CA LEU A 455 -4.54 15.87 -25.39
C LEU A 455 -3.97 14.53 -25.88
N LYS A 456 -4.41 14.02 -27.04
CA LYS A 456 -3.82 12.83 -27.66
C LYS A 456 -2.36 13.03 -28.00
N GLU A 457 -2.01 14.17 -28.59
CA GLU A 457 -0.62 14.50 -28.91
C GLU A 457 0.24 14.65 -27.65
N MET A 458 -0.32 15.19 -26.55
CA MET A 458 0.35 15.20 -25.25
C MET A 458 0.54 13.79 -24.68
N ALA A 459 -0.50 12.95 -24.71
CA ALA A 459 -0.43 11.57 -24.25
C ALA A 459 0.63 10.76 -25.03
N LYS A 460 0.74 10.96 -26.35
CA LYS A 460 1.82 10.38 -27.17
C LYS A 460 3.20 10.85 -26.71
N LYS A 461 3.41 12.14 -26.48
CA LYS A 461 4.70 12.67 -25.97
C LYS A 461 5.06 12.08 -24.60
N GLU A 462 4.04 11.80 -23.78
CA GLU A 462 4.21 11.16 -22.48
C GLU A 462 4.17 9.62 -22.53
N GLY A 463 4.27 8.97 -23.69
CA GLY A 463 4.31 7.50 -23.72
C GLY A 463 3.04 6.80 -23.21
N LEU A 464 1.92 7.51 -23.09
CA LEU A 464 0.64 7.02 -22.61
C LEU A 464 -0.28 6.64 -23.79
N TRP A 465 0.24 5.92 -24.77
CA TRP A 465 -0.47 5.63 -26.03
C TRP A 465 -0.46 4.14 -26.32
N ASN A 466 -1.60 3.61 -26.82
CA ASN A 466 -1.76 2.19 -27.16
C ASN A 466 -1.36 1.22 -26.03
N LEU A 467 -1.64 1.61 -24.77
CA LEU A 467 -1.21 0.87 -23.57
C LEU A 467 -1.79 -0.55 -23.45
N TRP A 468 -2.81 -0.85 -24.25
CA TRP A 468 -3.58 -2.09 -24.24
C TRP A 468 -2.96 -3.24 -25.04
N ILE A 469 -1.96 -2.97 -25.90
CA ILE A 469 -1.44 -3.97 -26.84
C ILE A 469 -0.61 -5.04 -26.12
N PRO A 470 -1.02 -6.32 -26.16
CA PRO A 470 -0.26 -7.41 -25.56
C PRO A 470 1.08 -7.67 -26.25
N PHE A 471 2.05 -8.20 -25.51
CA PHE A 471 3.41 -8.47 -26.01
C PHE A 471 3.43 -9.42 -27.21
N ASP A 472 2.59 -10.46 -27.22
CA ASP A 472 2.47 -11.45 -28.31
C ASP A 472 1.88 -10.84 -29.59
N SER A 473 0.79 -10.06 -29.45
CA SER A 473 0.19 -9.32 -30.56
C SER A 473 1.16 -8.31 -31.16
N ALA A 474 1.91 -7.57 -30.32
CA ALA A 474 2.95 -6.65 -30.78
C ALA A 474 4.06 -7.38 -31.56
N GLY A 475 4.52 -8.54 -31.08
CA GLY A 475 5.53 -9.35 -31.75
C GLY A 475 5.09 -9.82 -33.15
N ARG A 476 3.84 -10.28 -33.29
CA ARG A 476 3.26 -10.66 -34.59
C ARG A 476 3.19 -9.46 -35.54
N ALA A 477 2.68 -8.32 -35.05
CA ALA A 477 2.56 -7.10 -35.84
C ALA A 477 3.92 -6.65 -36.38
N ARG A 478 4.97 -6.68 -35.55
CA ARG A 478 6.33 -6.32 -35.99
C ARG A 478 6.81 -7.18 -37.16
N LYS A 479 6.57 -8.49 -37.09
CA LYS A 479 6.97 -9.43 -38.15
C LYS A 479 6.25 -9.16 -39.48
N LEU A 480 4.96 -8.83 -39.42
CA LEU A 480 4.13 -8.61 -40.62
C LEU A 480 4.31 -7.22 -41.24
N LEU A 481 4.58 -6.20 -40.40
CA LEU A 481 4.70 -4.80 -40.83
C LEU A 481 6.13 -4.40 -41.21
N PHE A 482 7.15 -4.98 -40.57
CA PHE A 482 8.56 -4.52 -40.71
C PHE A 482 9.53 -5.59 -41.22
N ASP A 483 9.01 -6.67 -41.81
CA ASP A 483 9.75 -7.77 -42.45
C ASP A 483 10.95 -8.32 -41.64
N GLY A 484 10.89 -8.26 -40.30
CA GLY A 484 11.92 -8.77 -39.39
C GLY A 484 13.20 -7.94 -39.31
N SER A 485 13.28 -6.79 -39.99
CA SER A 485 14.43 -5.88 -39.87
C SER A 485 14.45 -5.22 -38.48
N SER A 486 15.43 -5.59 -37.66
CA SER A 486 15.68 -5.07 -36.31
C SER A 486 16.30 -3.67 -36.29
N HIS A 487 16.22 -2.91 -37.39
CA HIS A 487 16.76 -1.56 -37.48
C HIS A 487 15.66 -0.52 -37.36
N ILE A 488 15.28 -0.22 -36.12
CA ILE A 488 14.71 1.07 -35.76
C ILE A 488 15.49 1.58 -34.53
N PRO A 489 15.95 2.85 -34.50
CA PRO A 489 16.80 3.38 -33.44
C PRO A 489 16.15 3.30 -32.06
N SER A 490 16.96 3.07 -31.03
CA SER A 490 16.59 3.00 -29.61
C SER A 490 16.03 4.29 -28.99
N ALA A 491 15.56 5.24 -29.80
CA ALA A 491 14.75 6.38 -29.39
C ALA A 491 13.97 6.92 -30.60
N GLY A 492 12.65 6.67 -30.68
CA GLY A 492 11.83 7.12 -31.81
C GLY A 492 10.36 6.68 -31.77
N ALA A 493 9.52 7.36 -32.56
CA ALA A 493 8.06 7.27 -32.63
C ALA A 493 7.47 5.85 -32.84
N ASP A 494 8.27 4.91 -33.35
CA ASP A 494 7.81 3.55 -33.65
C ASP A 494 7.58 2.69 -32.39
N ASN A 495 8.22 3.03 -31.26
CA ASN A 495 7.96 2.38 -29.96
C ASN A 495 6.59 2.75 -29.38
N LEU A 496 5.98 3.87 -29.81
CA LEU A 496 4.66 4.30 -29.37
C LEU A 496 3.54 3.59 -30.13
N LEU A 497 3.78 3.21 -31.38
CA LEU A 497 2.74 2.65 -32.25
C LEU A 497 2.25 1.28 -31.74
N LEU A 498 3.16 0.44 -31.24
CA LEU A 498 2.83 -0.89 -30.71
C LEU A 498 2.70 -0.94 -29.18
N GLY A 499 2.66 0.23 -28.52
CA GLY A 499 2.38 0.35 -27.10
C GLY A 499 3.48 -0.19 -26.17
N ALA A 500 3.17 -0.21 -24.87
CA ALA A 500 4.12 -0.55 -23.82
C ALA A 500 4.39 -2.06 -23.66
N GLY A 501 3.67 -2.93 -24.38
CA GLY A 501 3.77 -4.39 -24.25
C GLY A 501 3.45 -4.86 -22.83
N LEU A 502 2.19 -4.73 -22.42
CA LEU A 502 1.72 -5.10 -21.09
C LEU A 502 0.95 -6.43 -21.15
N SER A 503 0.98 -7.19 -20.05
CA SER A 503 0.02 -8.27 -19.83
C SER A 503 -1.39 -7.73 -19.56
N ASN A 504 -2.42 -8.57 -19.61
CA ASN A 504 -3.80 -8.16 -19.32
C ASN A 504 -3.92 -7.67 -17.87
N LEU A 505 -3.24 -8.33 -16.92
CA LEU A 505 -3.18 -7.92 -15.52
C LEU A 505 -2.55 -6.54 -15.35
N GLU A 506 -1.38 -6.32 -15.96
CA GLU A 506 -0.66 -5.05 -15.90
C GLU A 506 -1.47 -3.90 -16.52
N TYR A 507 -2.07 -4.14 -17.68
CA TYR A 507 -2.95 -3.15 -18.33
C TYR A 507 -4.21 -2.87 -17.50
N GLY A 508 -4.70 -3.85 -16.73
CA GLY A 508 -5.87 -3.68 -15.90
C GLY A 508 -5.76 -2.58 -14.86
N TYR A 509 -4.58 -2.42 -14.27
CA TYR A 509 -4.31 -1.30 -13.36
C TYR A 509 -4.41 0.07 -14.03
N LEU A 510 -4.08 0.16 -15.32
CA LEU A 510 -4.19 1.39 -16.10
C LEU A 510 -5.64 1.63 -16.54
N CYS A 511 -6.39 0.56 -16.85
CA CYS A 511 -7.83 0.65 -17.10
C CYS A 511 -8.61 1.17 -15.90
N GLU A 512 -8.23 0.78 -14.67
CA GLU A 512 -8.86 1.31 -13.45
C GLU A 512 -8.72 2.84 -13.37
N ILE A 513 -7.54 3.39 -13.66
CA ILE A 513 -7.33 4.85 -13.66
C ILE A 513 -8.13 5.53 -14.78
N MET A 514 -8.06 5.00 -16.01
CA MET A 514 -8.80 5.57 -17.15
C MET A 514 -10.32 5.49 -16.94
N GLY A 515 -10.81 4.43 -16.28
CA GLY A 515 -12.23 4.21 -16.03
C GLY A 515 -12.88 5.23 -15.11
N ARG A 516 -12.08 6.04 -14.41
CA ARG A 516 -12.55 7.19 -13.65
C ARG A 516 -13.16 8.27 -14.54
N SER A 517 -12.94 8.27 -15.85
CA SER A 517 -13.57 9.19 -16.79
C SER A 517 -14.04 8.46 -18.04
N ILE A 518 -15.24 8.79 -18.53
CA ILE A 518 -15.73 8.27 -19.82
C ILE A 518 -14.88 8.75 -21.01
N TRP A 519 -14.22 9.91 -20.87
CA TRP A 519 -13.47 10.57 -21.95
C TRP A 519 -12.02 10.10 -22.03
N ALA A 520 -11.45 9.66 -20.90
CA ALA A 520 -10.04 9.30 -20.79
C ALA A 520 -9.58 8.20 -21.75
N PRO A 521 -10.28 7.06 -21.90
CA PRO A 521 -9.79 5.98 -22.76
C PRO A 521 -9.50 6.41 -24.19
N GLN A 522 -10.27 7.34 -24.75
CA GLN A 522 -10.09 7.81 -26.13
C GLN A 522 -8.83 8.67 -26.28
N VAL A 523 -8.46 9.45 -25.26
CA VAL A 523 -7.24 10.27 -25.24
C VAL A 523 -5.96 9.42 -25.25
N PHE A 524 -6.01 8.22 -24.68
CA PHE A 524 -4.87 7.29 -24.65
C PHE A 524 -4.92 6.20 -25.75
N ASN A 525 -5.83 6.35 -26.72
CA ASN A 525 -6.16 5.36 -27.75
C ASN A 525 -6.48 3.96 -27.21
N CYS A 526 -7.12 3.94 -26.05
CA CYS A 526 -7.53 2.77 -25.29
C CYS A 526 -9.06 2.60 -25.28
N GLY A 527 -9.81 3.42 -26.03
CA GLY A 527 -11.27 3.37 -26.09
C GLY A 527 -11.84 2.12 -26.79
N ALA A 528 -13.03 1.68 -26.37
CA ALA A 528 -13.85 0.77 -27.15
C ALA A 528 -14.67 1.58 -28.18
N PRO A 529 -15.04 1.01 -29.35
CA PRO A 529 -14.75 -0.35 -29.80
C PRO A 529 -13.39 -0.49 -30.51
N ASP A 530 -12.63 0.61 -30.69
CA ASP A 530 -11.37 0.64 -31.45
C ASP A 530 -10.36 -0.40 -30.95
N THR A 531 -10.13 -0.48 -29.64
CA THR A 531 -9.21 -1.48 -29.05
C THR A 531 -9.57 -2.92 -29.46
N GLY A 532 -10.85 -3.30 -29.39
CA GLY A 532 -11.31 -4.62 -29.82
C GLY A 532 -11.16 -4.83 -31.33
N ASN A 533 -11.41 -3.80 -32.15
CA ASN A 533 -11.23 -3.86 -33.60
C ASN A 533 -9.75 -3.98 -33.99
N MET A 534 -8.88 -3.20 -33.35
CA MET A 534 -7.43 -3.27 -33.53
C MET A 534 -6.90 -4.64 -33.12
N GLU A 535 -7.38 -5.24 -32.03
CA GLU A 535 -6.97 -6.60 -31.61
C GLU A 535 -7.37 -7.67 -32.64
N VAL A 536 -8.56 -7.54 -33.25
CA VAL A 536 -8.98 -8.43 -34.34
C VAL A 536 -8.02 -8.32 -35.53
N LEU A 537 -7.68 -7.10 -35.95
CA LEU A 537 -6.74 -6.88 -37.04
C LEU A 537 -5.34 -7.41 -36.69
N LEU A 538 -4.85 -7.12 -35.47
CA LEU A 538 -3.56 -7.60 -34.96
C LEU A 538 -3.44 -9.12 -34.95
N ARG A 539 -4.53 -9.86 -34.70
CA ARG A 539 -4.53 -11.34 -34.64
C ARG A 539 -4.85 -12.02 -35.97
N TYR A 540 -5.72 -11.41 -36.78
CA TYR A 540 -6.34 -12.10 -37.91
C TYR A 540 -6.21 -11.36 -39.25
N GLY A 541 -5.80 -10.11 -39.22
CA GLY A 541 -5.58 -9.30 -40.42
C GLY A 541 -4.42 -9.80 -41.28
N ASN A 542 -4.56 -9.64 -42.59
CA ASN A 542 -3.48 -9.82 -43.57
C ASN A 542 -2.64 -8.53 -43.73
N LYS A 543 -1.52 -8.58 -44.47
CA LYS A 543 -0.59 -7.42 -44.63
C LYS A 543 -1.32 -6.17 -45.18
N GLN A 544 -2.16 -6.33 -46.20
CA GLN A 544 -2.93 -5.21 -46.77
C GLN A 544 -3.89 -4.59 -45.74
N GLN A 545 -4.67 -5.42 -45.05
CA GLN A 545 -5.63 -4.97 -44.03
C GLN A 545 -4.93 -4.26 -42.87
N LEU A 546 -3.76 -4.74 -42.45
CA LEU A 546 -2.96 -4.11 -41.40
C LEU A 546 -2.48 -2.71 -41.82
N HIS A 547 -1.94 -2.58 -43.04
CA HIS A 547 -1.48 -1.28 -43.54
C HIS A 547 -2.61 -0.28 -43.73
N GLU A 548 -3.72 -0.72 -44.31
CA GLU A 548 -4.85 0.16 -44.66
C GLU A 548 -5.66 0.58 -43.44
N TRP A 549 -5.88 -0.32 -42.48
CA TRP A 549 -6.83 -0.08 -41.38
C TRP A 549 -6.18 -0.06 -40.00
N LEU A 550 -5.25 -0.99 -39.70
CA LEU A 550 -4.66 -1.05 -38.36
C LEU A 550 -3.73 0.12 -38.09
N ILE A 551 -2.82 0.47 -39.02
CA ILE A 551 -1.86 1.56 -38.80
C ILE A 551 -2.59 2.88 -38.51
N PRO A 552 -3.58 3.33 -39.32
CA PRO A 552 -4.29 4.57 -39.02
C PRO A 552 -5.07 4.55 -37.70
N LEU A 553 -5.58 3.38 -37.27
CA LEU A 553 -6.21 3.22 -35.95
C LEU A 553 -5.17 3.33 -34.81
N LEU A 554 -4.00 2.71 -34.97
CA LEU A 554 -2.90 2.80 -33.99
C LEU A 554 -2.34 4.22 -33.89
N GLU A 555 -2.34 5.00 -34.97
CA GLU A 555 -1.97 6.42 -34.96
C GLU A 555 -3.08 7.33 -34.38
N GLY A 556 -4.30 6.81 -34.25
CA GLY A 556 -5.49 7.53 -33.79
C GLY A 556 -6.12 8.45 -34.83
N LYS A 557 -5.71 8.36 -36.11
CA LYS A 557 -6.19 9.20 -37.23
C LYS A 557 -7.61 8.88 -37.66
N ILE A 558 -7.98 7.60 -37.58
CA ILE A 558 -9.34 7.12 -37.86
C ILE A 558 -9.94 6.45 -36.63
N ARG A 559 -11.24 6.22 -36.67
CA ARG A 559 -12.02 5.43 -35.71
C ARG A 559 -12.71 4.28 -36.42
N SER A 560 -13.27 3.38 -35.63
CA SER A 560 -13.92 2.19 -36.12
C SER A 560 -15.20 1.85 -35.36
N GLY A 561 -16.05 1.06 -36.00
CA GLY A 561 -17.27 0.50 -35.40
C GLY A 561 -17.27 -1.02 -35.46
N PHE A 562 -18.03 -1.66 -34.57
CA PHE A 562 -18.29 -3.11 -34.63
C PHE A 562 -19.78 -3.37 -34.78
N ALA A 563 -20.17 -3.90 -35.93
CA ALA A 563 -21.55 -4.04 -36.34
C ALA A 563 -21.96 -5.52 -36.28
N MET A 564 -22.40 -5.95 -35.10
CA MET A 564 -22.84 -7.33 -34.85
C MET A 564 -24.34 -7.39 -34.55
N THR A 565 -24.82 -6.60 -33.59
CA THR A 565 -26.20 -6.64 -33.09
C THR A 565 -27.20 -6.19 -34.15
N GLU A 566 -28.32 -6.89 -34.24
CA GLU A 566 -29.42 -6.65 -35.18
C GLU A 566 -30.71 -6.30 -34.41
N PRO A 567 -31.50 -5.32 -34.87
CA PRO A 567 -32.73 -4.94 -34.18
C PRO A 567 -33.85 -5.99 -34.28
N GLN A 568 -33.87 -6.78 -35.35
CA GLN A 568 -34.95 -7.73 -35.64
C GLN A 568 -34.80 -9.09 -34.96
N VAL A 569 -33.64 -9.40 -34.37
CA VAL A 569 -33.36 -10.70 -33.75
C VAL A 569 -32.69 -10.56 -32.39
N ALA A 570 -32.93 -11.54 -31.52
CA ALA A 570 -32.27 -11.64 -30.22
C ALA A 570 -30.77 -11.95 -30.39
N SER A 571 -29.97 -10.90 -30.54
CA SER A 571 -28.54 -10.95 -30.86
C SER A 571 -27.64 -11.40 -29.70
N SER A 572 -28.21 -11.61 -28.51
CA SER A 572 -27.51 -12.24 -27.38
C SER A 572 -27.10 -13.68 -27.70
N ASP A 573 -27.88 -14.37 -28.56
CA ASP A 573 -27.43 -15.55 -29.26
C ASP A 573 -26.93 -15.18 -30.66
N ALA A 574 -25.62 -15.26 -30.84
CA ALA A 574 -24.95 -14.89 -32.09
C ALA A 574 -25.36 -15.79 -33.29
N THR A 575 -25.97 -16.97 -33.07
CA THR A 575 -26.45 -17.80 -34.17
C THR A 575 -27.67 -17.19 -34.88
N ASN A 576 -28.38 -16.30 -34.20
CA ASN A 576 -29.58 -15.63 -34.72
C ASN A 576 -29.28 -14.50 -35.69
N ILE A 577 -28.03 -14.05 -35.82
CA ILE A 577 -27.63 -13.01 -36.78
C ILE A 577 -28.07 -13.39 -38.21
N GLU A 578 -28.73 -12.49 -38.93
CA GLU A 578 -29.31 -12.73 -40.27
C GLU A 578 -28.73 -11.86 -41.38
N CYS A 579 -27.97 -10.80 -41.04
CA CYS A 579 -27.30 -9.94 -42.03
C CYS A 579 -26.54 -10.80 -43.05
N SER A 580 -26.90 -10.66 -44.32
CA SER A 580 -26.43 -11.52 -45.42
C SER A 580 -25.12 -10.99 -45.97
N ILE A 581 -24.13 -11.86 -46.15
CA ILE A 581 -22.87 -11.58 -46.84
C ILE A 581 -22.74 -12.62 -47.96
N LYS A 582 -23.06 -12.24 -49.20
CA LYS A 582 -23.03 -13.14 -50.36
C LYS A 582 -21.80 -12.89 -51.21
N ARG A 583 -21.10 -13.95 -51.60
CA ARG A 583 -19.97 -13.84 -52.53
C ARG A 583 -20.48 -13.76 -53.97
N GLU A 584 -20.04 -12.74 -54.70
CA GLU A 584 -20.27 -12.53 -56.12
C GLU A 584 -18.92 -12.33 -56.81
N GLY A 585 -18.31 -13.43 -57.29
CA GLY A 585 -17.00 -13.41 -57.92
C GLY A 585 -15.88 -13.00 -56.96
N ASP A 586 -15.25 -11.86 -57.24
CA ASP A 586 -14.18 -11.22 -56.47
C ASP A 586 -14.70 -10.17 -55.46
N THR A 587 -16.02 -10.07 -55.29
CA THR A 587 -16.66 -9.16 -54.33
C THR A 587 -17.60 -9.89 -53.37
N PHE A 588 -17.89 -9.25 -52.24
CA PHE A 588 -18.99 -9.60 -51.36
C PHE A 588 -20.07 -8.52 -51.42
N VAL A 589 -21.33 -8.96 -51.39
CA VAL A 589 -22.52 -8.12 -51.28
C VAL A 589 -23.15 -8.29 -49.90
N ILE A 590 -23.29 -7.18 -49.18
CA ILE A 590 -23.77 -7.15 -47.80
C ILE A 590 -25.14 -6.50 -47.74
N ASN A 591 -26.11 -7.19 -47.12
CA ASN A 591 -27.47 -6.70 -46.92
C ASN A 591 -27.97 -6.99 -45.50
N GLY A 592 -28.45 -5.97 -44.81
CA GLY A 592 -29.05 -6.13 -43.50
C GLY A 592 -29.12 -4.84 -42.69
N LYS A 593 -29.55 -4.98 -41.43
CA LYS A 593 -29.64 -3.87 -40.47
C LYS A 593 -28.79 -4.20 -39.26
N LYS A 594 -28.02 -3.24 -38.78
CA LYS A 594 -27.26 -3.32 -37.53
C LYS A 594 -27.63 -2.15 -36.63
N TRP A 595 -27.54 -2.34 -35.33
CA TRP A 595 -27.76 -1.27 -34.36
C TRP A 595 -26.83 -1.43 -33.17
N TRP A 596 -26.71 -0.38 -32.35
CA TRP A 596 -25.71 -0.29 -31.29
C TRP A 596 -24.27 -0.39 -31.83
N THR A 597 -24.02 0.11 -33.05
CA THR A 597 -22.67 0.22 -33.61
C THR A 597 -22.01 1.45 -33.00
N SER A 598 -21.34 1.27 -31.86
CA SER A 598 -20.65 2.34 -31.14
C SER A 598 -19.51 2.94 -31.98
N GLY A 599 -19.29 4.26 -31.89
CA GLY A 599 -18.22 4.95 -32.61
C GLY A 599 -18.55 5.32 -34.07
N ALA A 600 -19.60 4.75 -34.65
CA ALA A 600 -19.93 4.96 -36.07
C ALA A 600 -20.45 6.37 -36.40
N LEU A 601 -20.80 7.17 -35.39
CA LEU A 601 -21.22 8.56 -35.56
C LEU A 601 -20.07 9.56 -35.46
N ASP A 602 -18.89 9.10 -35.00
CA ASP A 602 -17.69 9.92 -34.99
C ASP A 602 -17.28 10.20 -36.45
N PRO A 603 -17.04 11.47 -36.84
CA PRO A 603 -16.69 11.81 -38.22
C PRO A 603 -15.35 11.20 -38.68
N ARG A 604 -14.51 10.73 -37.74
CA ARG A 604 -13.27 10.00 -38.03
C ARG A 604 -13.52 8.51 -38.23
N CYS A 605 -14.71 7.99 -37.95
CA CYS A 605 -15.02 6.59 -38.19
C CYS A 605 -14.86 6.32 -39.69
N ARG A 606 -13.96 5.40 -40.03
CA ARG A 606 -13.72 5.00 -41.42
C ARG A 606 -14.04 3.54 -41.66
N ILE A 607 -13.86 2.68 -40.65
CA ILE A 607 -13.92 1.24 -40.86
C ILE A 607 -14.88 0.55 -39.90
N LEU A 608 -15.75 -0.30 -40.44
CA LEU A 608 -16.64 -1.17 -39.69
C LEU A 608 -16.15 -2.61 -39.81
N ILE A 609 -16.08 -3.33 -38.68
CA ILE A 609 -16.02 -4.79 -38.68
C ILE A 609 -17.47 -5.29 -38.59
N VAL A 610 -17.97 -5.88 -39.67
CA VAL A 610 -19.36 -6.34 -39.80
C VAL A 610 -19.41 -7.86 -39.67
N MET A 611 -20.32 -8.36 -38.83
CA MET A 611 -20.62 -9.78 -38.72
C MET A 611 -21.92 -10.13 -39.43
N GLY A 612 -21.91 -11.17 -40.27
CA GLY A 612 -23.08 -11.64 -41.01
C GLY A 612 -22.93 -13.09 -41.47
N LYS A 613 -24.01 -13.67 -41.99
CA LYS A 613 -24.07 -15.04 -42.51
C LYS A 613 -23.54 -15.10 -43.94
N THR A 614 -22.56 -15.98 -44.17
CA THR A 614 -21.98 -16.29 -45.47
C THR A 614 -22.51 -17.60 -46.07
N ASP A 615 -22.75 -18.61 -45.23
CA ASP A 615 -23.29 -19.90 -45.67
C ASP A 615 -24.31 -20.45 -44.64
N ILE A 616 -25.58 -20.43 -45.00
CA ILE A 616 -26.68 -20.92 -44.13
C ILE A 616 -26.76 -22.44 -44.05
N ASN A 617 -26.08 -23.17 -44.94
CA ASN A 617 -26.07 -24.63 -45.00
C ASN A 617 -24.89 -25.23 -44.24
N ALA A 618 -23.88 -24.42 -43.89
CA ALA A 618 -22.78 -24.84 -43.05
C ALA A 618 -23.24 -25.22 -41.63
N ALA A 619 -22.39 -25.94 -40.90
CA ALA A 619 -22.61 -26.19 -39.48
C ALA A 619 -22.85 -24.88 -38.72
N MET A 620 -23.77 -24.87 -37.76
CA MET A 620 -24.30 -23.67 -37.07
C MET A 620 -23.24 -22.61 -36.68
N HIS A 621 -22.09 -23.04 -36.12
CA HIS A 621 -21.02 -22.13 -35.69
C HIS A 621 -20.00 -21.76 -36.79
N LYS A 622 -20.25 -22.14 -38.04
CA LYS A 622 -19.47 -21.83 -39.24
C LYS A 622 -20.28 -21.05 -40.28
N GLN A 623 -21.49 -20.62 -39.96
CA GLN A 623 -22.35 -19.93 -40.91
C GLN A 623 -22.00 -18.44 -41.06
N GLN A 624 -21.32 -17.87 -40.08
CA GLN A 624 -21.02 -16.43 -40.01
C GLN A 624 -19.55 -16.14 -40.30
N SER A 625 -19.32 -14.96 -40.87
CA SER A 625 -17.99 -14.39 -41.12
C SER A 625 -17.89 -12.97 -40.59
N MET A 626 -16.67 -12.44 -40.49
CA MET A 626 -16.41 -11.02 -40.24
C MET A 626 -15.75 -10.39 -41.47
N ILE A 627 -16.23 -9.21 -41.86
CA ILE A 627 -15.77 -8.51 -43.05
C ILE A 627 -15.56 -7.02 -42.75
N LEU A 628 -14.52 -6.44 -43.36
CA LEU A 628 -14.19 -5.03 -43.28
C LEU A 628 -15.02 -4.22 -44.28
N VAL A 629 -15.67 -3.15 -43.81
CA VAL A 629 -16.50 -2.26 -44.63
C VAL A 629 -16.13 -0.81 -44.33
N ASP A 630 -15.63 -0.07 -45.33
CA ASP A 630 -15.46 1.38 -45.18
C ASP A 630 -16.86 2.00 -45.03
N ILE A 631 -17.05 2.84 -44.01
CA ILE A 631 -18.34 3.47 -43.73
C ILE A 631 -18.83 4.37 -44.89
N GLN A 632 -17.92 4.82 -45.75
CA GLN A 632 -18.24 5.62 -46.94
C GLN A 632 -18.62 4.77 -48.16
N THR A 633 -18.57 3.44 -48.05
CA THR A 633 -18.94 2.56 -49.16
C THR A 633 -20.41 2.79 -49.54
N PRO A 634 -20.74 2.97 -50.84
CA PRO A 634 -22.12 3.14 -51.27
C PRO A 634 -23.04 2.04 -50.74
N GLY A 635 -24.20 2.43 -50.21
CA GLY A 635 -25.16 1.52 -49.58
C GLY A 635 -25.03 1.42 -48.05
N VAL A 636 -23.97 1.94 -47.44
CA VAL A 636 -23.88 2.10 -45.98
C VAL A 636 -24.65 3.36 -45.58
N ILE A 637 -25.73 3.18 -44.83
CA ILE A 637 -26.64 4.27 -44.46
C ILE A 637 -26.74 4.33 -42.94
N ILE A 638 -26.16 5.38 -42.34
CA ILE A 638 -26.39 5.70 -40.92
C ILE A 638 -27.81 6.26 -40.78
N LYS A 639 -28.70 5.49 -40.16
CA LYS A 639 -30.12 5.84 -40.06
C LYS A 639 -30.39 6.85 -38.95
N ARG A 640 -29.84 6.63 -37.75
CA ARG A 640 -30.02 7.50 -36.58
C ARG A 640 -29.05 7.17 -35.43
N PRO A 641 -28.79 8.12 -34.52
CA PRO A 641 -28.23 7.84 -33.21
C PRO A 641 -29.24 7.14 -32.29
N LEU A 642 -28.72 6.39 -31.32
CA LEU A 642 -29.45 5.78 -30.20
C LEU A 642 -29.03 6.47 -28.90
N THR A 643 -29.95 6.53 -27.94
CA THR A 643 -29.69 7.13 -26.62
C THR A 643 -29.74 6.10 -25.51
N VAL A 644 -28.94 6.34 -24.46
CA VAL A 644 -28.89 5.57 -23.22
C VAL A 644 -29.31 6.51 -22.09
N PHE A 645 -30.51 6.32 -21.54
CA PHE A 645 -31.07 7.20 -20.50
C PHE A 645 -31.00 8.71 -20.85
N GLY A 646 -31.10 9.04 -22.15
CA GLY A 646 -31.04 10.42 -22.65
C GLY A 646 -29.66 10.89 -23.11
N PHE A 647 -28.57 10.15 -22.80
CA PHE A 647 -27.24 10.41 -23.34
C PHE A 647 -27.11 9.84 -24.76
N ASP A 648 -26.66 10.64 -25.73
CA ASP A 648 -26.35 10.18 -27.09
C ASP A 648 -24.86 9.91 -27.32
N ASP A 649 -24.04 10.10 -26.28
CA ASP A 649 -22.60 9.85 -26.21
C ASP A 649 -21.78 10.52 -27.33
N ALA A 650 -22.26 11.63 -27.87
CA ALA A 650 -21.61 12.34 -28.95
C ALA A 650 -20.20 12.87 -28.53
N PRO A 651 -19.20 12.84 -29.44
CA PRO A 651 -19.27 12.41 -30.83
C PRO A 651 -19.16 10.89 -31.04
N HIS A 652 -18.88 10.12 -29.98
CA HIS A 652 -18.69 8.66 -30.07
C HIS A 652 -19.98 7.95 -30.54
N GLY A 653 -21.05 8.10 -29.76
CA GLY A 653 -22.41 7.65 -30.01
C GLY A 653 -22.61 6.18 -30.39
N HIS A 654 -23.87 5.85 -30.68
CA HIS A 654 -24.32 4.52 -31.08
C HIS A 654 -25.25 4.61 -32.29
N ALA A 655 -24.88 4.00 -33.42
CA ALA A 655 -25.66 4.09 -34.65
C ALA A 655 -26.57 2.87 -34.90
N GLU A 656 -27.76 3.14 -35.46
CA GLU A 656 -28.48 2.20 -36.32
C GLU A 656 -27.99 2.39 -37.77
N ILE A 657 -27.54 1.31 -38.41
CA ILE A 657 -26.93 1.31 -39.75
C ILE A 657 -27.66 0.31 -40.64
N ILE A 658 -27.99 0.72 -41.86
CA ILE A 658 -28.51 -0.14 -42.91
C ILE A 658 -27.37 -0.41 -43.91
N PHE A 659 -27.21 -1.68 -44.29
CA PHE A 659 -26.38 -2.10 -45.40
C PHE A 659 -27.33 -2.48 -46.52
N ASP A 660 -27.37 -1.65 -47.56
CA ASP A 660 -28.20 -1.86 -48.76
C ASP A 660 -27.31 -2.10 -49.96
N ASN A 661 -27.19 -3.36 -50.37
CA ASN A 661 -26.39 -3.80 -51.50
C ASN A 661 -24.92 -3.31 -51.47
N VAL A 662 -24.33 -3.28 -50.28
CA VAL A 662 -22.97 -2.79 -50.05
C VAL A 662 -21.97 -3.78 -50.66
N ARG A 663 -21.13 -3.30 -51.59
CA ARG A 663 -20.15 -4.12 -52.30
C ARG A 663 -18.73 -3.83 -51.82
N VAL A 664 -18.02 -4.88 -51.40
CA VAL A 664 -16.62 -4.80 -50.97
C VAL A 664 -15.77 -5.91 -51.62
N PRO A 665 -14.45 -5.70 -51.82
CA PRO A 665 -13.57 -6.74 -52.35
C PRO A 665 -13.56 -8.01 -51.50
N ALA A 666 -13.33 -9.17 -52.12
CA ALA A 666 -13.21 -10.45 -51.40
C ALA A 666 -12.05 -10.45 -50.40
N THR A 667 -11.02 -9.63 -50.62
CA THR A 667 -9.89 -9.44 -49.71
C THR A 667 -10.25 -8.73 -48.41
N ASN A 668 -11.45 -8.17 -48.28
CA ASN A 668 -11.93 -7.56 -47.03
C ASN A 668 -12.40 -8.57 -45.98
N ILE A 669 -12.55 -9.85 -46.36
CA ILE A 669 -12.88 -10.91 -45.40
C ILE A 669 -11.74 -11.07 -44.39
N ILE A 670 -12.06 -11.13 -43.10
CA ILE A 670 -11.06 -11.31 -42.05
C ILE A 670 -10.87 -12.81 -41.83
N LEU A 671 -9.64 -13.30 -41.90
CA LEU A 671 -9.22 -14.70 -41.76
C LEU A 671 -9.76 -15.68 -42.82
N GLY A 672 -11.06 -15.64 -43.11
CA GLY A 672 -11.73 -16.47 -44.12
C GLY A 672 -13.24 -16.66 -43.83
N GLU A 673 -13.95 -17.21 -44.81
CA GLU A 673 -15.37 -17.51 -44.69
C GLU A 673 -15.64 -18.56 -43.59
N GLY A 674 -16.74 -18.38 -42.85
CA GLY A 674 -17.17 -19.24 -41.75
C GLY A 674 -16.35 -19.10 -40.46
N ARG A 675 -15.45 -18.12 -40.37
CA ARG A 675 -14.58 -17.90 -39.20
C ARG A 675 -15.11 -16.84 -38.22
N GLY A 676 -16.35 -16.37 -38.39
CA GLY A 676 -16.92 -15.28 -37.59
C GLY A 676 -16.98 -15.57 -36.08
N PHE A 677 -17.41 -16.77 -35.69
CA PHE A 677 -17.47 -17.17 -34.27
C PHE A 677 -16.09 -17.23 -33.61
N GLU A 678 -15.08 -17.71 -34.33
CA GLU A 678 -13.71 -17.78 -33.84
C GLU A 678 -13.14 -16.39 -33.58
N ILE A 679 -13.32 -15.46 -34.52
CA ILE A 679 -12.86 -14.09 -34.38
C ILE A 679 -13.61 -13.39 -33.22
N ALA A 680 -14.93 -13.60 -33.11
CA ALA A 680 -15.72 -13.02 -32.02
C ALA A 680 -15.24 -13.50 -30.64
N GLN A 681 -14.94 -14.80 -30.50
CA GLN A 681 -14.41 -15.34 -29.25
C GLN A 681 -13.02 -14.79 -28.92
N GLY A 682 -12.16 -14.63 -29.93
CA GLY A 682 -10.82 -14.03 -29.76
C GLY A 682 -10.89 -12.57 -29.31
N ARG A 683 -11.82 -11.79 -29.88
CA ARG A 683 -12.06 -10.38 -29.54
C ARG A 683 -12.64 -10.18 -28.14
N LEU A 684 -13.70 -10.91 -27.82
CA LEU A 684 -14.56 -10.61 -26.66
C LEU A 684 -13.94 -11.01 -25.31
N GLY A 685 -12.90 -11.85 -25.29
CA GLY A 685 -12.22 -12.25 -24.04
C GLY A 685 -11.56 -11.05 -23.33
N PRO A 686 -10.49 -10.47 -23.90
CA PRO A 686 -9.80 -9.31 -23.32
C PRO A 686 -10.71 -8.08 -23.21
N GLY A 687 -11.56 -7.82 -24.23
CA GLY A 687 -12.46 -6.67 -24.24
C GLY A 687 -13.40 -6.61 -23.03
N ARG A 688 -13.97 -7.76 -22.62
CA ARG A 688 -14.80 -7.85 -21.40
C ARG A 688 -14.03 -7.43 -20.15
N LEU A 689 -12.78 -7.84 -20.02
CA LEU A 689 -11.97 -7.49 -18.85
C LEU A 689 -11.61 -6.00 -18.84
N HIS A 690 -11.27 -5.41 -19.98
CA HIS A 690 -11.01 -3.97 -20.07
C HIS A 690 -12.20 -3.14 -19.57
N HIS A 691 -13.43 -3.54 -19.94
CA HIS A 691 -14.64 -2.92 -19.42
C HIS A 691 -14.82 -3.13 -17.91
N CYS A 692 -14.59 -4.34 -17.40
CA CYS A 692 -14.68 -4.63 -15.97
C CYS A 692 -13.69 -3.79 -15.15
N MET A 693 -12.45 -3.66 -15.63
CA MET A 693 -11.39 -2.88 -14.97
C MET A 693 -11.74 -1.38 -14.95
N ARG A 694 -12.30 -0.84 -16.05
CA ARG A 694 -12.78 0.55 -16.07
C ARG A 694 -13.93 0.80 -15.10
N LEU A 695 -14.81 -0.20 -14.92
CA LEU A 695 -15.91 -0.09 -13.95
C LEU A 695 -15.45 -0.05 -12.50
N ILE A 696 -14.32 -0.68 -12.16
CA ILE A 696 -13.68 -0.49 -10.85
C ILE A 696 -13.30 1.00 -10.68
N GLY A 697 -12.70 1.60 -11.70
CA GLY A 697 -12.35 3.03 -11.71
C GLY A 697 -13.55 3.96 -11.56
N ALA A 698 -14.62 3.68 -12.31
CA ALA A 698 -15.87 4.44 -12.21
C ALA A 698 -16.46 4.37 -10.80
N ALA A 699 -16.47 3.18 -10.19
CA ALA A 699 -16.92 2.98 -8.82
C ALA A 699 -16.04 3.71 -7.79
N GLU A 700 -14.71 3.69 -7.92
CA GLU A 700 -13.82 4.45 -7.04
C GLU A 700 -14.03 5.95 -7.13
N ARG A 701 -14.28 6.48 -8.33
CA ARG A 701 -14.64 7.89 -8.48
C ARG A 701 -15.99 8.19 -7.81
N GLY A 702 -16.97 7.32 -7.96
CA GLY A 702 -18.25 7.41 -7.25
C GLY A 702 -18.08 7.44 -5.73
N MET A 703 -17.28 6.52 -5.17
CA MET A 703 -16.95 6.47 -3.74
C MET A 703 -16.31 7.78 -3.27
N GLN A 704 -15.30 8.26 -3.98
CA GLN A 704 -14.62 9.50 -3.63
C GLN A 704 -15.59 10.69 -3.58
N MET A 705 -16.39 10.86 -4.64
CA MET A 705 -17.38 11.94 -4.70
C MET A 705 -18.42 11.83 -3.59
N ALA A 706 -18.88 10.61 -3.27
CA ALA A 706 -19.82 10.37 -2.18
C ALA A 706 -19.24 10.80 -0.81
N VAL A 707 -17.99 10.45 -0.53
CA VAL A 707 -17.30 10.82 0.72
C VAL A 707 -17.12 12.33 0.82
N GLU A 708 -16.59 12.96 -0.23
CA GLU A 708 -16.40 14.42 -0.27
C GLU A 708 -17.71 15.17 -0.06
N ARG A 709 -18.80 14.68 -0.67
CA ARG A 709 -20.14 15.22 -0.47
C ARG A 709 -20.66 15.00 0.95
N ALA A 710 -20.44 13.82 1.51
CA ALA A 710 -20.94 13.46 2.82
C ALA A 710 -20.25 14.24 3.96
N LEU A 711 -18.96 14.54 3.80
CA LEU A 711 -18.16 15.35 4.74
C LEU A 711 -18.45 16.86 4.63
N SER A 712 -19.02 17.34 3.53
CA SER A 712 -19.27 18.76 3.29
C SER A 712 -20.73 19.18 3.48
N ARG A 713 -21.68 18.25 3.59
CA ARG A 713 -23.12 18.57 3.72
C ARG A 713 -23.74 18.11 5.03
N ARG A 714 -24.59 18.98 5.59
CA ARG A 714 -25.40 18.72 6.79
C ARG A 714 -26.87 18.52 6.46
N VAL A 715 -27.49 17.52 7.09
CA VAL A 715 -28.92 17.23 7.07
C VAL A 715 -29.38 16.89 8.50
N PHE A 716 -30.52 17.44 8.92
CA PHE A 716 -31.07 17.22 10.26
C PHE A 716 -30.05 17.47 11.40
N GLY A 717 -29.25 18.53 11.28
CA GLY A 717 -28.27 18.94 12.29
C GLY A 717 -26.91 18.22 12.26
N LYS A 718 -26.75 17.15 11.48
CA LYS A 718 -25.52 16.35 11.39
C LYS A 718 -24.95 16.33 9.99
N LEU A 719 -23.65 16.08 9.83
CA LEU A 719 -23.08 15.76 8.53
C LEU A 719 -23.70 14.47 8.00
N ILE A 720 -23.81 14.32 6.67
CA ILE A 720 -24.24 13.04 6.09
C ILE A 720 -23.27 11.92 6.52
N ALA A 721 -21.97 12.23 6.65
CA ALA A 721 -20.96 11.31 7.16
C ALA A 721 -21.23 10.79 8.58
N GLU A 722 -22.04 11.49 9.39
CA GLU A 722 -22.40 11.10 10.76
C GLU A 722 -23.72 10.31 10.81
N GLN A 723 -24.40 10.12 9.67
CA GLN A 723 -25.65 9.36 9.61
C GLN A 723 -25.34 7.86 9.54
N GLY A 724 -25.93 7.09 10.45
CA GLY A 724 -25.63 5.65 10.57
C GLY A 724 -25.94 4.83 9.31
N SER A 725 -26.96 5.22 8.53
CA SER A 725 -27.28 4.57 7.25
C SER A 725 -26.15 4.75 6.24
N PHE A 726 -25.64 5.97 6.07
CA PHE A 726 -24.54 6.26 5.17
C PHE A 726 -23.26 5.49 5.54
N LEU A 727 -22.90 5.45 6.84
CA LEU A 727 -21.73 4.69 7.32
C LEU A 727 -21.81 3.20 6.99
N SER A 728 -23.01 2.60 7.12
CA SER A 728 -23.26 1.22 6.71
C SER A 728 -23.12 1.04 5.20
N ASP A 729 -23.73 1.93 4.41
CA ASP A 729 -23.81 1.76 2.96
C ASP A 729 -22.45 1.96 2.29
N ILE A 730 -21.67 2.94 2.74
CA ILE A 730 -20.31 3.14 2.24
C ILE A 730 -19.38 1.96 2.60
N ALA A 731 -19.53 1.38 3.78
CA ALA A 731 -18.76 0.20 4.18
C ALA A 731 -19.10 -1.02 3.30
N LYS A 732 -20.39 -1.28 3.04
CA LYS A 732 -20.84 -2.34 2.12
C LYS A 732 -20.32 -2.12 0.70
N CYS A 733 -20.40 -0.89 0.21
CA CYS A 733 -19.87 -0.51 -1.11
C CYS A 733 -18.36 -0.76 -1.21
N ARG A 734 -17.58 -0.38 -0.20
CA ARG A 734 -16.13 -0.67 -0.15
C ARG A 734 -15.87 -2.17 -0.19
N VAL A 735 -16.59 -2.98 0.60
CA VAL A 735 -16.43 -4.45 0.59
C VAL A 735 -16.72 -5.04 -0.79
N GLU A 736 -17.82 -4.67 -1.43
CA GLU A 736 -18.21 -5.20 -2.75
C GLU A 736 -17.25 -4.75 -3.86
N LEU A 737 -16.78 -3.51 -3.83
CA LEU A 737 -15.80 -2.98 -4.76
C LEU A 737 -14.51 -3.82 -4.72
N GLU A 738 -14.01 -4.12 -3.54
CA GLU A 738 -12.74 -4.83 -3.36
C GLU A 738 -12.82 -6.31 -3.72
N LYS A 739 -13.92 -6.98 -3.34
CA LYS A 739 -14.24 -8.34 -3.80
C LYS A 739 -14.22 -8.41 -5.33
N THR A 740 -14.86 -7.44 -5.97
CA THR A 740 -14.98 -7.38 -7.42
C THR A 740 -13.64 -7.05 -8.08
N ARG A 741 -12.85 -6.13 -7.52
CA ARG A 741 -11.49 -5.82 -8.00
C ARG A 741 -10.63 -7.09 -8.02
N LEU A 742 -10.57 -7.83 -6.92
CA LEU A 742 -9.78 -9.07 -6.84
C LEU A 742 -10.26 -10.13 -7.85
N LEU A 743 -11.58 -10.28 -8.04
CA LEU A 743 -12.14 -11.19 -9.05
C LEU A 743 -11.71 -10.79 -10.48
N VAL A 744 -11.69 -9.50 -10.79
CA VAL A 744 -11.28 -8.98 -12.10
C VAL A 744 -9.78 -9.18 -12.31
N LEU A 745 -8.94 -8.94 -11.30
CA LEU A 745 -7.50 -9.18 -11.36
C LEU A 745 -7.17 -10.68 -11.51
N GLU A 746 -7.87 -11.57 -10.81
CA GLU A 746 -7.75 -13.02 -10.98
C GLU A 746 -8.14 -13.45 -12.40
N ALA A 747 -9.21 -12.88 -12.96
CA ALA A 747 -9.62 -13.18 -14.34
C ALA A 747 -8.57 -12.74 -15.36
N ALA A 748 -7.89 -11.60 -15.12
CA ALA A 748 -6.81 -11.11 -15.95
C ALA A 748 -5.56 -12.00 -15.85
N ASP A 749 -5.15 -12.37 -14.64
CA ASP A 749 -4.02 -13.27 -14.40
C ASP A 749 -4.26 -14.67 -15.02
N GLN A 750 -5.47 -15.22 -14.87
CA GLN A 750 -5.82 -16.48 -15.55
C GLN A 750 -5.81 -16.35 -17.07
N LEU A 751 -6.23 -15.21 -17.62
CA LEU A 751 -6.17 -14.99 -19.06
C LEU A 751 -4.72 -14.97 -19.54
N ASP A 752 -3.83 -14.29 -18.82
CA ASP A 752 -2.40 -14.23 -19.11
C ASP A 752 -1.73 -15.61 -19.02
N ARG A 753 -2.01 -16.39 -17.96
CA ARG A 753 -1.36 -17.70 -17.73
C ARG A 753 -1.96 -18.85 -18.52
N LEU A 754 -3.28 -18.87 -18.70
CA LEU A 754 -4.03 -20.06 -19.18
C LEU A 754 -4.68 -19.84 -20.55
N GLY A 755 -4.77 -18.60 -21.01
CA GLY A 755 -5.46 -18.20 -22.23
C GLY A 755 -6.99 -18.21 -22.10
N ASN A 756 -7.64 -17.56 -23.08
CA ASN A 756 -9.08 -17.25 -23.07
C ASN A 756 -9.98 -18.47 -22.83
N LYS A 757 -9.67 -19.63 -23.43
CA LYS A 757 -10.50 -20.83 -23.34
C LYS A 757 -10.60 -21.39 -21.92
N LYS A 758 -9.51 -21.35 -21.15
CA LYS A 758 -9.46 -21.84 -19.77
C LYS A 758 -9.97 -20.79 -18.78
N ALA A 759 -9.66 -19.51 -19.02
CA ALA A 759 -10.11 -18.39 -18.18
C ALA A 759 -11.60 -18.03 -18.34
N ARG A 760 -12.30 -18.60 -19.34
CA ARG A 760 -13.68 -18.23 -19.71
C ARG A 760 -14.68 -18.19 -18.55
N GLY A 761 -14.53 -19.07 -17.55
CA GLY A 761 -15.43 -19.10 -16.40
C GLY A 761 -15.25 -17.88 -15.52
N THR A 762 -14.01 -17.55 -15.19
CA THR A 762 -13.64 -16.40 -14.37
C THR A 762 -13.92 -15.08 -15.07
N ILE A 763 -13.70 -14.99 -16.38
CA ILE A 763 -14.08 -13.82 -17.20
C ILE A 763 -15.60 -13.61 -17.17
N ALA A 764 -16.40 -14.68 -17.26
CA ALA A 764 -17.86 -14.59 -17.16
C ALA A 764 -18.30 -14.11 -15.76
N MET A 765 -17.66 -14.60 -14.68
CA MET A 765 -17.91 -14.12 -13.32
C MET A 765 -17.61 -12.63 -13.17
N ALA A 766 -16.45 -12.18 -13.65
CA ALA A 766 -16.05 -10.77 -13.64
C ALA A 766 -17.04 -9.88 -14.43
N LYS A 767 -17.48 -10.34 -15.61
CA LYS A 767 -18.43 -9.62 -16.48
C LYS A 767 -19.81 -9.44 -15.85
N VAL A 768 -20.22 -10.32 -14.93
CA VAL A 768 -21.45 -10.15 -14.14
C VAL A 768 -21.20 -9.27 -12.93
N ALA A 769 -20.12 -9.51 -12.17
CA ALA A 769 -19.87 -8.84 -10.90
C ALA A 769 -19.57 -7.33 -11.08
N ALA A 770 -18.69 -6.97 -12.03
CA ALA A 770 -18.21 -5.61 -12.21
C ALA A 770 -19.32 -4.56 -12.46
N PRO A 771 -20.24 -4.74 -13.43
CA PRO A 771 -21.29 -3.75 -13.65
C PRO A 771 -22.30 -3.68 -12.51
N ASN A 772 -22.61 -4.80 -11.85
CA ASN A 772 -23.54 -4.80 -10.72
C ASN A 772 -22.95 -4.07 -9.49
N MET A 773 -21.68 -4.30 -9.19
CA MET A 773 -20.95 -3.55 -8.15
C MET A 773 -20.89 -2.05 -8.48
N ALA A 774 -20.51 -1.69 -9.71
CA ALA A 774 -20.39 -0.29 -10.09
C ALA A 774 -21.74 0.45 -9.99
N LEU A 775 -22.84 -0.20 -10.40
CA LEU A 775 -24.18 0.36 -10.24
C LEU A 775 -24.54 0.61 -8.77
N GLN A 776 -24.27 -0.35 -7.89
CA GLN A 776 -24.55 -0.20 -6.46
C GLN A 776 -23.79 0.99 -5.86
N VAL A 777 -22.50 1.11 -6.19
CA VAL A 777 -21.63 2.20 -5.68
C VAL A 777 -22.05 3.56 -6.23
N LEU A 778 -22.30 3.63 -7.54
CA LEU A 778 -22.68 4.88 -8.21
C LEU A 778 -24.07 5.35 -7.80
N ASP A 779 -25.02 4.43 -7.59
CA ASP A 779 -26.36 4.75 -7.10
C ASP A 779 -26.32 5.36 -5.69
N MET A 780 -25.52 4.78 -4.79
CA MET A 780 -25.27 5.35 -3.46
C MET A 780 -24.64 6.74 -3.57
N ALA A 781 -23.64 6.91 -4.45
CA ALA A 781 -23.00 8.20 -4.66
C ALA A 781 -23.99 9.27 -5.16
N MET A 782 -24.89 8.92 -6.09
CA MET A 782 -25.95 9.79 -6.57
C MET A 782 -26.93 10.15 -5.45
N GLN A 783 -27.33 9.16 -4.64
CA GLN A 783 -28.23 9.36 -3.51
C GLN A 783 -27.68 10.36 -2.48
N VAL A 784 -26.38 10.28 -2.17
CA VAL A 784 -25.68 11.21 -1.26
C VAL A 784 -25.63 12.64 -1.82
N HIS A 785 -25.63 12.80 -3.15
CA HIS A 785 -25.71 14.11 -3.79
C HIS A 785 -27.14 14.65 -3.90
N GLY A 786 -28.16 13.83 -3.63
CA GLY A 786 -29.56 14.17 -3.83
C GLY A 786 -29.86 14.47 -5.30
N ALA A 787 -30.71 15.47 -5.58
CA ALA A 787 -31.05 15.85 -6.96
C ALA A 787 -29.83 16.21 -7.83
N GLY A 788 -28.76 16.73 -7.23
CA GLY A 788 -27.51 17.03 -7.96
C GLY A 788 -26.76 15.79 -8.46
N GLY A 789 -27.00 14.62 -7.89
CA GLY A 789 -26.44 13.35 -8.39
C GLY A 789 -27.08 12.90 -9.70
N LEU A 790 -28.29 13.38 -9.99
CA LEU A 790 -29.02 13.09 -11.22
C LEU A 790 -28.71 14.11 -12.34
N SER A 791 -28.22 15.30 -11.98
CA SER A 791 -27.96 16.37 -12.94
C SER A 791 -26.64 16.18 -13.68
N SER A 792 -26.43 17.01 -14.71
CA SER A 792 -25.18 17.12 -15.47
C SER A 792 -24.08 17.90 -14.74
N ASP A 793 -24.34 18.40 -13.52
CA ASP A 793 -23.32 19.11 -12.72
C ASP A 793 -22.29 18.14 -12.15
N THR A 794 -22.58 16.83 -12.20
CA THR A 794 -21.67 15.77 -11.79
C THR A 794 -21.59 14.71 -12.89
N VAL A 795 -20.53 13.90 -12.88
CA VAL A 795 -20.36 12.79 -13.83
C VAL A 795 -21.14 11.53 -13.43
N LEU A 796 -21.77 11.51 -12.25
CA LEU A 796 -22.26 10.29 -11.61
C LEU A 796 -23.35 9.59 -12.45
N SER A 797 -24.32 10.35 -12.94
CA SER A 797 -25.42 9.82 -13.76
C SER A 797 -24.94 9.18 -15.06
N HIS A 798 -23.93 9.75 -15.70
CA HIS A 798 -23.35 9.22 -16.93
C HIS A 798 -22.48 7.97 -16.67
N LEU A 799 -21.68 7.96 -15.59
CA LEU A 799 -20.95 6.76 -15.17
C LEU A 799 -21.93 5.62 -14.83
N TRP A 800 -23.05 5.94 -14.15
CA TRP A 800 -24.09 4.97 -13.82
C TRP A 800 -24.76 4.41 -15.08
N ALA A 801 -25.11 5.28 -16.04
CA ALA A 801 -25.70 4.87 -17.32
C ALA A 801 -24.74 3.95 -18.10
N THR A 802 -23.45 4.26 -18.10
CA THR A 802 -22.39 3.42 -18.70
C THR A 802 -22.33 2.04 -18.02
N ALA A 803 -22.32 2.00 -16.68
CA ALA A 803 -22.34 0.75 -15.92
C ALA A 803 -23.60 -0.08 -16.21
N ARG A 804 -24.75 0.57 -16.37
CA ARG A 804 -26.02 -0.09 -16.70
C ARG A 804 -25.98 -0.71 -18.09
N THR A 805 -25.42 -0.01 -19.07
CA THR A 805 -25.23 -0.50 -20.43
C THR A 805 -24.32 -1.74 -20.46
N LEU A 806 -23.29 -1.78 -19.61
CA LEU A 806 -22.36 -2.91 -19.53
C LEU A 806 -22.94 -4.18 -18.91
N ARG A 807 -24.17 -4.17 -18.38
CA ARG A 807 -24.95 -5.40 -18.09
C ARG A 807 -25.55 -6.05 -19.34
N ILE A 808 -25.51 -5.36 -20.49
CA ILE A 808 -26.11 -5.79 -21.76
C ILE A 808 -25.02 -5.93 -22.83
N ALA A 809 -24.17 -4.92 -22.97
CA ALA A 809 -23.06 -4.93 -23.92
C ALA A 809 -22.07 -6.08 -23.66
N ASP A 810 -21.44 -6.59 -24.73
CA ASP A 810 -20.54 -7.75 -24.73
C ASP A 810 -21.13 -9.06 -24.12
N GLY A 811 -22.46 -9.16 -24.12
CA GLY A 811 -23.25 -10.27 -23.63
C GLY A 811 -23.97 -9.90 -22.32
N PRO A 812 -25.30 -10.11 -22.26
CA PRO A 812 -26.08 -9.89 -21.05
C PRO A 812 -25.62 -10.75 -19.87
N ASP A 813 -25.86 -10.26 -18.65
CA ASP A 813 -25.53 -10.98 -17.41
C ASP A 813 -26.05 -12.43 -17.43
N GLU A 814 -27.27 -12.65 -17.92
CA GLU A 814 -27.94 -13.96 -17.95
C GLU A 814 -27.20 -14.98 -18.83
N VAL A 815 -26.58 -14.53 -19.92
CA VAL A 815 -25.77 -15.38 -20.80
C VAL A 815 -24.49 -15.83 -20.10
N HIS A 816 -23.88 -14.92 -19.32
CA HIS A 816 -22.68 -15.22 -18.54
C HIS A 816 -22.98 -16.10 -17.34
N LEU A 817 -24.09 -15.84 -16.63
CA LEU A 817 -24.61 -16.72 -15.56
C LEU A 817 -24.86 -18.14 -16.07
N GLY A 818 -25.46 -18.29 -17.25
CA GLY A 818 -25.63 -19.59 -17.90
C GLY A 818 -24.30 -20.29 -18.20
N THR A 819 -23.25 -19.55 -18.57
CA THR A 819 -21.90 -20.08 -18.77
C THR A 819 -21.30 -20.57 -17.46
N ILE A 820 -21.41 -19.78 -16.39
CA ILE A 820 -20.92 -20.12 -15.04
C ILE A 820 -21.61 -21.40 -14.54
N ALA A 821 -22.94 -21.45 -14.60
CA ALA A 821 -23.72 -22.60 -14.17
C ALA A 821 -23.34 -23.88 -14.94
N LYS A 822 -23.17 -23.79 -16.27
CA LYS A 822 -22.75 -24.93 -17.09
C LYS A 822 -21.36 -25.45 -16.71
N LEU A 823 -20.44 -24.58 -16.30
CA LEU A 823 -19.11 -24.98 -15.86
C LEU A 823 -19.15 -25.64 -14.49
N GLU A 824 -19.94 -25.09 -13.56
CA GLU A 824 -20.07 -25.62 -12.21
C GLU A 824 -20.71 -27.02 -12.20
N LEU A 825 -21.79 -27.20 -12.96
CA LEU A 825 -22.42 -28.51 -13.13
C LEU A 825 -21.51 -29.56 -13.79
N ARG A 826 -20.52 -29.13 -14.59
CA ARG A 826 -19.52 -30.06 -15.15
C ARG A 826 -18.47 -30.46 -14.12
N ARG A 827 -18.10 -29.57 -13.20
CA ARG A 827 -17.16 -29.89 -12.10
C ARG A 827 -17.75 -30.94 -11.17
N ALA A 828 -19.04 -30.86 -10.86
CA ALA A 828 -19.72 -31.84 -10.01
C ALA A 828 -19.84 -33.26 -10.63
N LYS A 829 -19.57 -33.42 -11.93
CA LYS A 829 -19.58 -34.72 -12.63
C LYS A 829 -18.19 -35.36 -12.74
N LEU A 830 -17.15 -34.67 -12.29
CA LEU A 830 -15.76 -35.14 -12.19
C LEU A 830 -15.49 -35.51 -10.73
#